data_AF-A0AAF3FQG5-F1
#
_entry.id   AF-A0AAF3FQG5-F1
#
_cell.length_a   1.000
_cell.length_b   1.000
_cell.length_c   1.000
_cell.angle_alpha   90.00
_cell.angle_beta   90.00
_cell.angle_gamma   90.00
#
_symmetry.space_group_name_H-M   'P 1'
#
loop_
_entity.id
_entity.type
_entity.pdbx_description
1 polymer ?
#
loop_
_entity_poly.entity_id
_entity_poly.type
_entity_poly.pdbx_seq_one_letter_code
_entity_poly.pdbx_strand_id
1 'polypeptide(L)'
;MNIRVATPQDLMNTQHCNLLCLPENYQMKYYFYHALSWPQLSFVAEDHKGNIVGYVLAKMEDESDEEPHGHITSLAVKRSYRRLGIAQKLMDQTASAMIETFNARYVSLHVRVSNRAALSLYQQTLKFEINDVEPKYYADGEDAYAMKRCLIQGGSGMKRDTDGDVELQMQEQVAKGIDDLTRMSQSLAQNSTNEPQQQVEDAKLRIQSLDVTVDRDTDIASVVTVESSYVLFLQVIFPFTIAGMGMVFAGTVLDLVQSWSLFTQVPETFILVPALLGLKGNLEMTLASRLSTLANLGHLDSPKQRWDVIRANLALIQVQATVIAFLASAFAIVLAWIPQGQVDWSHAALLCASSLATACSASLILSLLMSVVVLASRHLNINPDNVATPIAASLGDLTTLGVLALFGSIFLMAHESESWLNVLIIVSFLLMAPIWFRVASHDEGALEVLSTGWSPVIIAMLISSGGGFVLERAIRQFPAIASFQPVINGVGGNLAAVQASRLSTSYHQSGRIGELPHGWTPSRFRSAKRAFFTSEWDSRSARVLLLLVVPGHMFFNWMIQLLHSGTDLPPSGAWFTTCYLVAAVAQVVILLWVCQWLVSWMWARGTDPDNAAIPYLTALGDLLGTVLLFLVFIAVDSVSDKKILTSPTKHDVHIRAFVGPHFMLIRFFVVLATMISFVCMLPKIIAHILSKPNKEKSE
;
A
#
# COMPACT_ATOMS: atom_id res chain seq x y z
N MET A 1 33.11 -34.96 -13.56
CA MET A 1 31.98 -34.26 -12.92
C MET A 1 32.06 -34.53 -11.45
N ASN A 2 32.24 -33.49 -10.65
CA ASN A 2 32.24 -33.60 -9.21
C ASN A 2 30.78 -33.49 -8.71
N ILE A 3 30.37 -34.37 -7.80
CA ILE A 3 29.04 -34.32 -7.16
C ILE A 3 29.27 -34.06 -5.69
N ARG A 4 28.65 -33.00 -5.17
CA ARG A 4 28.81 -32.58 -3.78
C ARG A 4 27.53 -31.93 -3.28
N VAL A 5 27.42 -31.80 -1.96
CA VAL A 5 26.33 -31.07 -1.30
C VAL A 5 26.32 -29.62 -1.82
N ALA A 6 25.13 -29.10 -2.07
CA ALA A 6 24.91 -27.72 -2.49
C ALA A 6 25.14 -26.78 -1.31
N THR A 7 25.92 -25.72 -1.53
CA THR A 7 26.15 -24.66 -0.54
C THR A 7 25.34 -23.42 -0.90
N PRO A 8 25.15 -22.46 0.03
CA PRO A 8 24.46 -21.20 -0.27
C PRO A 8 25.07 -20.41 -1.45
N GLN A 9 26.37 -20.56 -1.72
CA GLN A 9 27.07 -19.92 -2.84
C GLN A 9 26.65 -20.51 -4.19
N ASP A 10 26.18 -21.76 -4.21
CA ASP A 10 25.78 -22.48 -5.42
C ASP A 10 24.36 -22.11 -5.88
N LEU A 11 23.56 -21.45 -5.03
CA LEU A 11 22.12 -21.24 -5.28
C LEU A 11 21.85 -20.38 -6.51
N MET A 12 22.64 -19.34 -6.76
CA MET A 12 22.51 -18.54 -7.99
C MET A 12 22.78 -19.36 -9.25
N ASN A 13 23.84 -20.16 -9.22
CA ASN A 13 24.22 -21.02 -10.35
C ASN A 13 23.22 -22.18 -10.54
N THR A 14 22.60 -22.64 -9.45
CA THR A 14 21.55 -23.66 -9.45
C THR A 14 20.26 -23.10 -10.05
N GLN A 15 19.85 -21.90 -9.65
CA GLN A 15 18.72 -21.18 -10.26
C GLN A 15 18.96 -20.92 -11.76
N HIS A 16 20.18 -20.50 -12.12
CA HIS A 16 20.53 -20.33 -13.53
C HIS A 16 20.44 -21.66 -14.31
N CYS A 17 20.84 -22.78 -13.70
CA CYS A 17 20.69 -24.10 -14.30
C CYS A 17 19.21 -24.52 -14.45
N ASN A 18 18.36 -24.19 -13.47
CA ASN A 18 16.92 -24.43 -13.50
C ASN A 18 16.25 -23.71 -14.68
N LEU A 19 16.49 -22.40 -14.80
CA LEU A 19 15.98 -21.53 -15.88
C LEU A 19 16.33 -22.04 -17.28
N LEU A 20 17.50 -22.68 -17.42
CA LEU A 20 17.94 -23.24 -18.70
C LEU A 20 17.33 -24.62 -19.02
N CYS A 21 16.84 -25.34 -18.01
CA CYS A 21 16.54 -26.76 -18.15
C CYS A 21 15.06 -27.11 -17.96
N LEU A 22 14.32 -26.33 -17.20
CA LEU A 22 12.95 -26.63 -16.77
C LEU A 22 12.02 -25.41 -16.95
N PRO A 23 10.74 -25.65 -17.29
CA PRO A 23 9.74 -24.59 -17.34
C PRO A 23 9.27 -24.18 -15.93
N GLU A 24 9.28 -25.09 -14.96
CA GLU A 24 8.98 -24.78 -13.56
C GLU A 24 10.17 -24.11 -12.86
N ASN A 25 10.03 -22.79 -12.65
CA ASN A 25 11.07 -21.93 -12.09
C ASN A 25 10.67 -21.37 -10.73
N TYR A 26 11.68 -21.12 -9.89
CA TYR A 26 11.48 -20.66 -8.51
C TYR A 26 12.28 -19.39 -8.21
N GLN A 27 11.75 -18.57 -7.31
CA GLN A 27 12.47 -17.40 -6.80
C GLN A 27 13.64 -17.80 -5.89
N MET A 28 14.65 -16.93 -5.80
CA MET A 28 15.83 -17.19 -4.96
C MET A 28 15.48 -17.46 -3.49
N LYS A 29 14.42 -16.81 -2.96
CA LYS A 29 13.91 -17.07 -1.62
C LYS A 29 13.56 -18.55 -1.39
N TYR A 30 13.04 -19.23 -2.41
CA TYR A 30 12.67 -20.65 -2.31
C TYR A 30 13.90 -21.57 -2.28
N TYR A 31 14.96 -21.22 -3.03
CA TYR A 31 16.26 -21.88 -2.93
C TYR A 31 16.89 -21.69 -1.56
N PHE A 32 16.84 -20.46 -1.00
CA PHE A 32 17.31 -20.19 0.35
C PHE A 32 16.51 -20.95 1.40
N TYR A 33 15.18 -21.06 1.25
CA TYR A 33 14.35 -21.86 2.14
C TYR A 33 14.84 -23.32 2.20
N HIS A 34 15.07 -23.96 1.05
CA HIS A 34 15.60 -25.33 1.02
C HIS A 34 16.99 -25.43 1.65
N ALA A 35 17.90 -24.53 1.27
CA ALA A 35 19.28 -24.56 1.74
C ALA A 35 19.42 -24.27 3.25
N LEU A 36 18.50 -23.51 3.83
CA LEU A 36 18.52 -23.17 5.26
C LEU A 36 17.72 -24.15 6.11
N SER A 37 16.65 -24.76 5.57
CA SER A 37 15.83 -25.75 6.28
C SER A 37 16.42 -27.15 6.23
N TRP A 38 16.92 -27.58 5.06
CA TRP A 38 17.48 -28.92 4.86
C TRP A 38 18.82 -28.88 4.07
N PRO A 39 19.87 -28.27 4.66
CA PRO A 39 21.15 -28.04 3.99
C PRO A 39 21.81 -29.33 3.45
N GLN A 40 21.51 -30.49 4.04
CA GLN A 40 22.11 -31.78 3.68
C GLN A 40 21.48 -32.43 2.44
N LEU A 41 20.28 -31.99 2.00
CA LEU A 41 19.48 -32.76 1.04
C LEU A 41 19.70 -32.36 -0.42
N SER A 42 20.18 -31.15 -0.68
CA SER A 42 20.38 -30.64 -2.03
C SER A 42 21.82 -30.86 -2.49
N PHE A 43 21.99 -31.32 -3.73
CA PHE A 43 23.31 -31.64 -4.31
C PHE A 43 23.47 -30.97 -5.67
N VAL A 44 24.72 -30.65 -6.01
CA VAL A 44 25.11 -30.09 -7.31
C VAL A 44 26.14 -30.96 -7.99
N ALA A 45 26.10 -30.96 -9.33
CA ALA A 45 27.10 -31.54 -10.19
C ALA A 45 27.84 -30.42 -10.93
N GLU A 46 29.17 -30.36 -10.78
CA GLU A 46 30.02 -29.35 -11.40
C GLU A 46 31.04 -29.96 -12.37
N ASP A 47 31.39 -29.19 -13.41
CA ASP A 47 32.46 -29.52 -14.34
C ASP A 47 33.85 -29.22 -13.78
N HIS A 48 34.91 -29.55 -14.53
CA HIS A 48 36.29 -29.30 -14.12
C HIS A 48 36.66 -27.81 -13.99
N LYS A 49 35.78 -26.91 -14.43
CA LYS A 49 35.94 -25.45 -14.32
C LYS A 49 35.09 -24.85 -13.19
N GLY A 50 34.38 -25.69 -12.42
CA GLY A 50 33.50 -25.25 -11.33
C GLY A 50 32.11 -24.78 -11.78
N ASN A 51 31.72 -24.98 -13.04
CA ASN A 51 30.38 -24.61 -13.50
C ASN A 51 29.36 -25.67 -13.11
N ILE A 52 28.22 -25.26 -12.55
CA ILE A 52 27.11 -26.17 -12.28
C ILE A 52 26.50 -26.65 -13.61
N VAL A 53 26.49 -27.97 -13.79
CA VAL A 53 25.94 -28.66 -14.97
C VAL A 53 24.69 -29.48 -14.67
N GLY A 54 24.39 -29.70 -13.39
CA GLY A 54 23.13 -30.27 -12.92
C GLY A 54 22.98 -30.12 -11.41
N TYR A 55 21.77 -30.26 -10.91
CA TYR A 55 21.46 -30.16 -9.48
C TYR A 55 20.22 -30.96 -9.12
N VAL A 56 20.07 -31.25 -7.84
CA VAL A 56 18.83 -31.71 -7.19
C VAL A 56 18.53 -30.80 -6.01
N LEU A 57 17.29 -30.32 -5.94
CA LEU A 57 16.75 -29.51 -4.87
C LEU A 57 15.68 -30.34 -4.17
N ALA A 58 15.85 -30.56 -2.87
CA ALA A 58 15.01 -31.47 -2.11
C ALA A 58 14.72 -30.97 -0.68
N LYS A 59 13.58 -31.39 -0.13
CA LYS A 59 13.09 -31.04 1.20
C LYS A 59 12.53 -32.25 1.95
N MET A 60 12.22 -32.09 3.23
CA MET A 60 11.33 -33.00 3.96
C MET A 60 9.90 -32.44 3.95
N GLU A 61 8.91 -33.32 3.94
CA GLU A 61 7.53 -32.98 4.25
C GLU A 61 7.22 -33.40 5.69
N ASP A 62 6.83 -32.42 6.51
CA ASP A 62 6.60 -32.59 7.96
C ASP A 62 5.13 -32.31 8.32
N GLU A 63 4.17 -32.80 7.52
CA GLU A 63 2.75 -32.75 7.87
C GLU A 63 2.42 -33.78 8.97
N SER A 64 1.69 -33.36 10.01
CA SER A 64 1.59 -34.02 11.32
C SER A 64 0.98 -35.43 11.34
N ASP A 65 0.39 -35.90 10.24
CA ASP A 65 -0.31 -37.19 10.14
C ASP A 65 0.37 -38.21 9.21
N GLU A 66 1.45 -37.85 8.51
CA GLU A 66 2.19 -38.77 7.62
C GLU A 66 3.55 -39.20 8.19
N GLU A 67 4.05 -40.36 7.74
CA GLU A 67 5.42 -40.76 8.06
C GLU A 67 6.43 -39.77 7.46
N PRO A 68 7.54 -39.46 8.16
CA PRO A 68 8.58 -38.56 7.65
C PRO A 68 9.07 -39.03 6.29
N HIS A 69 8.96 -38.16 5.29
CA HIS A 69 9.32 -38.49 3.92
C HIS A 69 9.93 -37.30 3.20
N GLY A 70 10.83 -37.60 2.27
CA GLY A 70 11.47 -36.59 1.45
C GLY A 70 10.61 -36.21 0.24
N HIS A 71 10.79 -34.99 -0.26
CA HIS A 71 10.17 -34.53 -1.50
C HIS A 71 11.23 -33.92 -2.43
N ILE A 72 11.21 -34.34 -3.71
CA ILE A 72 12.10 -33.79 -4.74
C ILE A 72 11.40 -32.62 -5.41
N THR A 73 11.77 -31.43 -4.98
CA THR A 73 11.26 -30.16 -5.51
C THR A 73 11.70 -29.94 -6.97
N SER A 74 12.97 -30.21 -7.29
CA SER A 74 13.47 -29.97 -8.64
C SER A 74 14.73 -30.78 -8.94
N LEU A 75 14.82 -31.32 -10.16
CA LEU A 75 15.97 -32.07 -10.65
C LEU A 75 16.24 -31.68 -12.10
N ALA A 76 17.45 -31.19 -12.38
CA ALA A 76 17.83 -30.81 -13.73
C ALA A 76 19.29 -31.10 -14.06
N VAL A 77 19.53 -31.44 -15.33
CA VAL A 77 20.87 -31.58 -15.90
C VAL A 77 20.87 -30.90 -17.27
N LYS A 78 21.86 -30.01 -17.51
CA LYS A 78 22.05 -29.30 -18.79
C LYS A 78 22.10 -30.29 -19.94
N ARG A 79 21.46 -29.95 -21.07
CA ARG A 79 21.28 -30.86 -22.21
C ARG A 79 22.59 -31.48 -22.72
N SER A 80 23.68 -30.70 -22.73
CA SER A 80 25.03 -31.13 -23.12
C SER A 80 25.67 -32.15 -22.19
N TYR A 81 25.16 -32.32 -20.97
CA TYR A 81 25.68 -33.24 -19.94
C TYR A 81 24.69 -34.37 -19.58
N ARG A 82 23.60 -34.52 -20.35
CA ARG A 82 22.64 -35.62 -20.17
C ARG A 82 23.24 -36.96 -20.64
N ARG A 83 22.61 -38.07 -20.21
CA ARG A 83 23.03 -39.46 -20.51
C ARG A 83 24.41 -39.87 -19.94
N LEU A 84 24.92 -39.11 -18.97
CA LEU A 84 26.15 -39.42 -18.22
C LEU A 84 25.88 -40.01 -16.82
N GLY A 85 24.62 -40.37 -16.51
CA GLY A 85 24.22 -40.90 -15.19
C GLY A 85 24.19 -39.86 -14.06
N ILE A 86 24.34 -38.57 -14.35
CA ILE A 86 24.42 -37.50 -13.34
C ILE A 86 23.15 -37.42 -12.49
N ALA A 87 21.98 -37.41 -13.12
CA ALA A 87 20.69 -37.30 -12.42
C ALA A 87 20.45 -38.45 -11.44
N GLN A 88 20.83 -39.68 -11.82
CA GLN A 88 20.75 -40.84 -10.93
C GLN A 88 21.63 -40.66 -9.69
N LYS A 89 22.91 -40.29 -9.89
CA LYS A 89 23.84 -40.09 -8.78
C LYS A 89 23.41 -38.98 -7.82
N LEU A 90 22.87 -37.87 -8.35
CA LEU A 90 22.31 -36.79 -7.53
C LEU A 90 21.16 -37.30 -6.65
N MET A 91 20.22 -38.04 -7.25
CA MET A 91 19.07 -38.61 -6.54
C MET A 91 19.46 -39.66 -5.50
N ASP A 92 20.47 -40.49 -5.78
CA ASP A 92 20.97 -41.49 -4.84
C ASP A 92 21.62 -40.82 -3.62
N GLN A 93 22.42 -39.77 -3.82
CA GLN A 93 23.01 -38.99 -2.72
C GLN A 93 21.95 -38.29 -1.86
N THR A 94 20.97 -37.63 -2.50
CA THR A 94 19.84 -37.02 -1.78
C THR A 94 19.06 -38.05 -0.97
N ALA A 95 18.79 -39.23 -1.53
CA ALA A 95 18.05 -40.27 -0.83
C ALA A 95 18.81 -40.84 0.38
N SER A 96 20.12 -41.07 0.27
CA SER A 96 20.94 -41.44 1.42
C SER A 96 20.90 -40.36 2.50
N ALA A 97 21.03 -39.08 2.13
CA ALA A 97 20.97 -37.97 3.08
C ALA A 97 19.61 -37.87 3.80
N MET A 98 18.50 -38.14 3.08
CA MET A 98 17.15 -38.20 3.66
C MET A 98 16.99 -39.31 4.71
N ILE A 99 17.56 -40.49 4.45
CA ILE A 99 17.53 -41.63 5.40
C ILE A 99 18.40 -41.30 6.62
N GLU A 100 19.64 -40.90 6.38
CA GLU A 100 20.65 -40.74 7.44
C GLU A 100 20.35 -39.56 8.37
N THR A 101 19.82 -38.45 7.83
CA THR A 101 19.64 -37.21 8.59
C THR A 101 18.22 -37.08 9.16
N PHE A 102 17.21 -37.59 8.45
CA PHE A 102 15.80 -37.35 8.78
C PHE A 102 14.96 -38.62 8.90
N ASN A 103 15.59 -39.81 8.83
CA ASN A 103 14.92 -41.11 8.93
C ASN A 103 13.74 -41.26 7.95
N ALA A 104 13.88 -40.70 6.74
CA ALA A 104 12.83 -40.68 5.74
C ALA A 104 12.44 -42.11 5.31
N ARG A 105 11.14 -42.42 5.37
CA ARG A 105 10.59 -43.73 5.01
C ARG A 105 10.51 -43.91 3.49
N TYR A 106 10.16 -42.85 2.79
CA TYR A 106 10.04 -42.82 1.35
C TYR A 106 10.40 -41.43 0.80
N VAL A 107 10.47 -41.32 -0.53
CA VAL A 107 10.63 -40.05 -1.24
C VAL A 107 9.56 -39.89 -2.30
N SER A 108 8.98 -38.69 -2.40
CA SER A 108 7.92 -38.34 -3.34
C SER A 108 8.38 -37.28 -4.36
N LEU A 109 7.72 -37.23 -5.52
CA LEU A 109 7.88 -36.20 -6.54
C LEU A 109 6.69 -36.14 -7.49
N HIS A 110 6.61 -35.04 -8.24
CA HIS A 110 5.64 -34.87 -9.34
C HIS A 110 6.35 -34.83 -10.70
N VAL A 111 5.76 -35.49 -11.69
CA VAL A 111 6.28 -35.49 -13.07
C VAL A 111 5.15 -35.37 -14.09
N ARG A 112 5.35 -34.52 -15.10
CA ARG A 112 4.47 -34.39 -16.28
C ARG A 112 4.24 -35.74 -16.95
N VAL A 113 2.98 -36.05 -17.26
CA VAL A 113 2.59 -37.26 -17.98
C VAL A 113 3.26 -37.35 -19.36
N SER A 114 3.52 -36.20 -20.00
CA SER A 114 4.21 -36.12 -21.30
C SER A 114 5.73 -36.31 -21.24
N ASN A 115 6.37 -36.19 -20.07
CA ASN A 115 7.84 -36.17 -19.95
C ASN A 115 8.46 -37.57 -19.95
N ARG A 116 8.53 -38.19 -21.13
CA ARG A 116 9.05 -39.56 -21.35
C ARG A 116 10.47 -39.78 -20.81
N ALA A 117 11.33 -38.77 -20.87
CA ALA A 117 12.71 -38.88 -20.40
C ALA A 117 12.78 -38.97 -18.87
N ALA A 118 12.01 -38.13 -18.16
CA ALA A 118 11.92 -38.18 -16.71
C ALA A 118 11.20 -39.46 -16.23
N LEU A 119 10.14 -39.89 -16.92
CA LEU A 119 9.43 -41.14 -16.60
C LEU A 119 10.36 -42.37 -16.70
N SER A 120 11.17 -42.46 -17.75
CA SER A 120 12.16 -43.54 -17.88
C SER A 120 13.21 -43.49 -16.75
N LEU A 121 13.69 -42.29 -16.38
CA LEU A 121 14.59 -42.12 -15.24
C LEU A 121 13.95 -42.59 -13.92
N TYR A 122 12.77 -42.06 -13.58
CA TYR A 122 12.14 -42.32 -12.29
C TYR A 122 11.65 -43.77 -12.16
N GLN A 123 10.94 -44.30 -13.15
CA GLN A 123 10.39 -45.66 -13.08
C GLN A 123 11.45 -46.75 -13.31
N GLN A 124 12.21 -46.64 -14.41
CA GLN A 124 13.06 -47.76 -14.85
C GLN A 124 14.38 -47.79 -14.08
N THR A 125 14.98 -46.61 -13.86
CA THR A 125 16.30 -46.50 -13.24
C THR A 125 16.20 -46.38 -11.73
N LEU A 126 15.39 -45.43 -11.25
CA LEU A 126 15.30 -45.11 -9.82
C LEU A 126 14.23 -45.88 -9.06
N LYS A 127 13.39 -46.69 -9.73
CA LYS A 127 12.35 -47.55 -9.14
C LYS A 127 11.26 -46.79 -8.36
N PHE A 128 10.86 -45.63 -8.87
CA PHE A 128 9.65 -44.95 -8.41
C PHE A 128 8.39 -45.63 -8.98
N GLU A 129 7.35 -45.70 -8.16
CA GLU A 129 6.03 -46.18 -8.54
C GLU A 129 5.06 -44.99 -8.64
N ILE A 130 4.09 -45.08 -9.56
CA ILE A 130 3.04 -44.06 -9.66
C ILE A 130 2.03 -44.34 -8.55
N ASN A 131 1.87 -43.39 -7.65
CA ASN A 131 0.92 -43.48 -6.53
C ASN A 131 -0.44 -42.90 -6.90
N ASP A 132 -0.46 -41.75 -7.56
CA ASP A 132 -1.70 -41.07 -7.97
C ASP A 132 -1.51 -40.21 -9.23
N VAL A 133 -2.62 -39.77 -9.81
CA VAL A 133 -2.68 -38.81 -10.93
C VAL A 133 -3.36 -37.54 -10.45
N GLU A 134 -2.63 -36.42 -10.46
CA GLU A 134 -3.15 -35.11 -10.08
C GLU A 134 -3.63 -34.35 -11.31
N PRO A 135 -4.94 -34.16 -11.49
CA PRO A 135 -5.49 -33.51 -12.68
C PRO A 135 -5.19 -32.01 -12.67
N LYS A 136 -4.73 -31.48 -13.81
CA LYS A 136 -4.40 -30.06 -14.01
C LYS A 136 -3.43 -29.50 -12.96
N TYR A 137 -2.44 -30.31 -12.58
CA TYR A 137 -1.41 -29.94 -11.60
C TYR A 137 -0.52 -28.78 -12.09
N TYR A 138 -0.12 -28.81 -13.36
CA TYR A 138 0.73 -27.78 -13.94
C TYR A 138 -0.09 -26.58 -14.45
N ALA A 139 0.56 -25.40 -14.52
CA ALA A 139 -0.11 -24.14 -14.86
C ALA A 139 -0.72 -24.09 -16.28
N ASP A 140 -0.17 -24.87 -17.20
CA ASP A 140 -0.69 -25.09 -18.56
C ASP A 140 -1.86 -26.10 -18.61
N GLY A 141 -2.27 -26.62 -17.45
CA GLY A 141 -3.37 -27.56 -17.30
C GLY A 141 -2.99 -29.02 -17.56
N GLU A 142 -1.70 -29.33 -17.71
CA GLU A 142 -1.23 -30.72 -17.82
C GLU A 142 -1.36 -31.45 -16.47
N ASP A 143 -1.76 -32.72 -16.53
CA ASP A 143 -1.80 -33.61 -15.36
C ASP A 143 -0.39 -34.01 -14.91
N ALA A 144 -0.23 -34.34 -13.62
CA ALA A 144 1.01 -34.86 -13.06
C ALA A 144 0.82 -36.28 -12.52
N TYR A 145 1.84 -37.11 -12.66
CA TYR A 145 1.98 -38.31 -11.84
C TYR A 145 2.64 -37.95 -10.51
N ALA A 146 1.94 -38.22 -9.41
CA ALA A 146 2.53 -38.25 -8.08
C ALA A 146 3.23 -39.60 -7.90
N MET A 147 4.55 -39.58 -7.80
CA MET A 147 5.37 -40.78 -7.72
C MET A 147 5.98 -40.94 -6.33
N LYS A 148 6.10 -42.20 -5.86
CA LYS A 148 6.73 -42.53 -4.57
C LYS A 148 7.79 -43.62 -4.76
N ARG A 149 8.86 -43.55 -3.96
CA ARG A 149 9.88 -44.60 -3.84
C ARG A 149 10.15 -44.89 -2.37
N CYS A 150 9.95 -46.13 -1.95
CA CYS A 150 10.30 -46.57 -0.60
C CYS A 150 11.83 -46.54 -0.41
N LEU A 151 12.29 -45.96 0.69
CA LEU A 151 13.71 -45.81 1.03
C LEU A 151 14.20 -46.89 2.00
N ILE A 152 13.30 -47.70 2.57
CA ILE A 152 13.63 -48.77 3.51
C ILE A 152 13.53 -50.11 2.83
N GLN A 153 14.65 -50.83 2.74
CA GLN A 153 14.66 -52.24 2.40
C GLN A 153 14.47 -53.08 3.67
N GLY A 154 13.60 -54.08 3.59
CA GLY A 154 13.19 -54.91 4.72
C GLY A 154 14.36 -55.56 5.48
N GLY A 155 14.37 -55.34 6.79
CA GLY A 155 15.19 -56.04 7.78
C GLY A 155 14.52 -55.96 9.15
N SER A 156 14.25 -57.12 9.74
CA SER A 156 13.51 -57.35 11.00
C SER A 156 13.92 -56.50 12.20
N GLY A 157 12.89 -56.09 12.95
CA GLY A 157 12.82 -55.87 14.40
C GLY A 157 14.08 -55.48 15.19
N MET A 158 14.08 -54.26 15.74
CA MET A 158 14.63 -54.00 17.07
C MET A 158 13.88 -52.81 17.71
N LYS A 159 13.48 -53.00 18.97
CA LYS A 159 12.80 -52.01 19.82
C LYS A 159 13.73 -50.85 20.21
N ARG A 160 13.07 -49.72 20.52
CA ARG A 160 13.47 -48.57 21.37
C ARG A 160 14.73 -48.77 22.21
N ASP A 161 15.60 -47.75 22.22
CA ASP A 161 15.95 -46.99 23.43
C ASP A 161 16.83 -45.75 23.09
N THR A 162 16.84 -44.79 24.03
CA THR A 162 17.68 -43.58 24.18
C THR A 162 17.30 -42.30 23.42
N ASP A 163 16.28 -41.63 23.95
CA ASP A 163 15.99 -40.20 23.78
C ASP A 163 16.67 -39.47 24.95
N GLY A 164 17.80 -38.78 24.71
CA GLY A 164 18.54 -38.09 25.79
C GLY A 164 19.94 -37.58 25.40
N ASP A 165 20.65 -38.26 24.49
CA ASP A 165 22.05 -37.92 24.18
C ASP A 165 22.22 -37.03 22.92
N VAL A 166 21.19 -36.91 22.08
CA VAL A 166 21.26 -36.19 20.80
C VAL A 166 21.15 -34.66 20.99
N GLU A 167 20.38 -34.20 21.97
CA GLU A 167 20.15 -32.77 22.21
C GLU A 167 21.42 -32.05 22.71
N LEU A 168 22.29 -32.75 23.44
CA LEU A 168 23.56 -32.22 23.94
C LEU A 168 24.65 -32.16 22.84
N GLN A 169 24.66 -33.11 21.89
CA GLN A 169 25.57 -33.06 20.74
C GLN A 169 25.20 -31.97 19.73
N MET A 170 23.91 -31.68 19.57
CA MET A 170 23.44 -30.67 18.62
C MET A 170 23.76 -29.23 19.09
N GLN A 171 23.72 -28.96 20.40
CA GLN A 171 24.13 -27.66 20.94
C GLN A 171 25.64 -27.39 20.84
N GLU A 172 26.47 -28.44 20.93
CA GLU A 172 27.93 -28.31 20.83
C GLU A 172 28.41 -28.09 19.37
N GLN A 173 27.72 -28.68 18.38
CA GLN A 173 28.02 -28.46 16.96
C GLN A 173 27.59 -27.08 16.46
N VAL A 174 26.45 -26.57 16.91
CA VAL A 174 26.00 -25.21 16.56
C VAL A 174 26.93 -24.15 17.17
N ALA A 175 27.42 -24.36 18.40
CA ALA A 175 28.39 -23.47 19.03
C ALA A 175 29.74 -23.43 18.29
N LYS A 176 30.24 -24.59 17.80
CA LYS A 176 31.45 -24.66 16.97
C LYS A 176 31.28 -23.96 15.61
N GLY A 177 30.13 -24.12 14.97
CA GLY A 177 29.84 -23.45 13.70
C GLY A 177 29.80 -21.91 13.81
N ILE A 178 29.33 -21.38 14.94
CA ILE A 178 29.32 -19.94 15.22
C ILE A 178 30.74 -19.41 15.48
N ASP A 179 31.60 -20.17 16.17
CA ASP A 179 32.99 -19.77 16.43
C ASP A 179 33.84 -19.77 15.13
N ASP A 180 33.61 -20.74 14.24
CA ASP A 180 34.29 -20.80 12.93
C ASP A 180 33.83 -19.69 11.97
N LEU A 181 32.54 -19.34 11.95
CA LEU A 181 32.00 -18.18 11.21
C LEU A 181 32.57 -16.86 11.74
N THR A 182 32.77 -16.76 13.05
CA THR A 182 33.38 -15.57 13.68
C THR A 182 34.85 -15.43 13.28
N ARG A 183 35.62 -16.52 13.25
CA ARG A 183 37.01 -16.54 12.78
C ARG A 183 37.13 -16.26 11.28
N MET A 184 36.20 -16.74 10.45
CA MET A 184 36.16 -16.40 9.02
C MET A 184 35.84 -14.91 8.80
N SER A 185 34.97 -14.30 9.60
CA SER A 185 34.70 -12.87 9.52
C SER A 185 35.94 -12.02 9.89
N GLN A 186 36.74 -12.49 10.85
CA GLN A 186 37.96 -11.83 11.30
C GLN A 186 39.11 -11.99 10.29
N SER A 187 39.21 -13.12 9.58
CA SER A 187 40.21 -13.32 8.52
C SER A 187 39.88 -12.52 7.25
N LEU A 188 38.60 -12.36 6.91
CA LEU A 188 38.15 -11.52 5.79
C LEU A 188 38.35 -10.02 6.07
N ALA A 189 38.33 -9.59 7.33
CA ALA A 189 38.59 -8.21 7.72
C ALA A 189 40.09 -7.81 7.65
N GLN A 190 41.01 -8.78 7.63
CA GLN A 190 42.46 -8.52 7.58
C GLN A 190 43.05 -8.51 6.16
N ASN A 191 42.38 -9.08 5.15
CA ASN A 191 42.90 -9.18 3.78
C ASN A 191 42.44 -8.05 2.83
N SER A 192 41.80 -6.99 3.33
CA SER A 192 41.29 -5.87 2.52
C SER A 192 42.26 -4.70 2.34
N THR A 193 43.58 -4.96 2.43
CA THR A 193 44.60 -3.97 2.07
C THR A 193 45.57 -4.56 1.04
N ASN A 194 45.53 -3.99 -0.17
CA ASN A 194 46.40 -4.17 -1.34
C ASN A 194 45.90 -5.12 -2.44
N GLU A 195 45.30 -4.57 -3.51
CA GLU A 195 45.76 -4.69 -4.92
C GLU A 195 44.87 -3.87 -5.91
N PRO A 196 45.35 -3.55 -7.15
CA PRO A 196 45.15 -2.23 -7.79
C PRO A 196 43.92 -2.09 -8.72
N GLN A 197 43.46 -0.83 -8.86
CA GLN A 197 42.24 -0.34 -9.51
C GLN A 197 42.03 -0.68 -11.01
N GLN A 198 42.97 -1.37 -11.67
CA GLN A 198 42.96 -1.55 -13.12
C GLN A 198 42.11 -2.76 -13.60
N GLN A 199 41.85 -3.75 -12.75
CA GLN A 199 40.99 -4.91 -13.10
C GLN A 199 39.48 -4.60 -13.01
N VAL A 200 39.10 -3.57 -12.25
CA VAL A 200 37.69 -3.18 -12.08
C VAL A 200 37.17 -2.41 -13.32
N GLU A 201 38.06 -1.71 -14.01
CA GLU A 201 37.73 -0.90 -15.18
C GLU A 201 37.59 -1.77 -16.45
N ASP A 202 38.43 -2.80 -16.60
CA ASP A 202 38.32 -3.81 -17.66
C ASP A 202 37.08 -4.71 -17.50
N ALA A 203 36.64 -4.97 -16.27
CA ALA A 203 35.41 -5.70 -15.98
C ALA A 203 34.16 -4.88 -16.36
N LYS A 204 34.17 -3.55 -16.12
CA LYS A 204 33.08 -2.64 -16.52
C LYS A 204 32.94 -2.53 -18.04
N LEU A 205 34.05 -2.48 -18.77
CA LEU A 205 34.04 -2.42 -20.24
C LEU A 205 33.51 -3.70 -20.89
N ARG A 206 33.72 -4.88 -20.29
CA ARG A 206 33.16 -6.15 -20.80
C ARG A 206 31.65 -6.31 -20.55
N ILE A 207 31.15 -5.79 -19.44
CA ILE A 207 29.71 -5.85 -19.10
C ILE A 207 28.91 -4.95 -20.04
N GLN A 208 29.49 -3.84 -20.52
CA GLN A 208 28.83 -2.91 -21.43
C GLN A 208 28.74 -3.42 -22.89
N SER A 209 29.47 -4.48 -23.25
CA SER A 209 29.46 -5.09 -24.59
C SER A 209 28.54 -6.31 -24.74
N LEU A 210 27.79 -6.68 -23.70
CA LEU A 210 26.90 -7.84 -23.68
C LEU A 210 25.42 -7.40 -23.76
N ASP A 211 25.07 -6.63 -24.79
CA ASP A 211 23.69 -6.47 -25.25
C ASP A 211 23.30 -7.74 -26.02
N VAL A 212 22.71 -8.72 -25.33
CA VAL A 212 22.00 -9.83 -25.97
C VAL A 212 20.51 -9.54 -25.85
N THR A 213 19.91 -9.17 -26.98
CA THR A 213 18.48 -9.11 -27.21
C THR A 213 17.83 -10.46 -26.88
N VAL A 214 17.14 -10.54 -25.74
CA VAL A 214 16.29 -11.69 -25.38
C VAL A 214 14.85 -11.33 -25.72
N ASP A 215 14.31 -12.01 -26.73
CA ASP A 215 12.89 -11.99 -27.11
C ASP A 215 12.03 -12.35 -25.89
N ARG A 216 11.12 -11.44 -25.54
CA ARG A 216 10.12 -11.60 -24.49
C ARG A 216 8.86 -12.19 -25.11
N ASP A 217 8.57 -13.46 -24.86
CA ASP A 217 7.21 -14.00 -24.88
C ASP A 217 7.24 -15.43 -24.34
N THR A 218 7.26 -15.59 -23.01
CA THR A 218 6.55 -16.63 -22.20
C THR A 218 6.98 -16.58 -20.73
N ASP A 219 5.97 -16.62 -19.85
CA ASP A 219 5.99 -17.00 -18.42
C ASP A 219 6.48 -15.99 -17.35
N ILE A 220 5.69 -14.92 -17.14
CA ILE A 220 5.70 -14.07 -15.91
C ILE A 220 4.36 -14.21 -15.17
N ALA A 221 4.00 -15.41 -14.74
CA ALA A 221 2.75 -15.64 -14.03
C ALA A 221 2.93 -16.50 -12.78
N SER A 222 3.57 -15.97 -11.71
CA SER A 222 3.39 -16.43 -10.32
C SER A 222 4.25 -15.68 -9.27
N VAL A 223 4.08 -14.37 -9.09
CA VAL A 223 4.65 -13.66 -7.90
C VAL A 223 3.75 -12.51 -7.46
N VAL A 224 2.57 -12.80 -6.90
CA VAL A 224 1.86 -11.83 -6.04
C VAL A 224 1.33 -12.59 -4.84
N THR A 225 1.86 -12.33 -3.65
CA THR A 225 1.32 -12.87 -2.39
C THR A 225 -0.04 -12.24 -2.14
N VAL A 226 -1.11 -12.90 -2.58
CA VAL A 226 -2.47 -12.39 -2.39
C VAL A 226 -2.84 -12.52 -0.91
N GLU A 227 -2.94 -11.38 -0.22
CA GLU A 227 -3.44 -11.32 1.17
C GLU A 227 -4.84 -11.95 1.27
N SER A 228 -5.05 -12.78 2.29
CA SER A 228 -6.38 -13.33 2.59
C SER A 228 -7.38 -12.20 2.87
N SER A 229 -8.61 -12.36 2.41
CA SER A 229 -9.70 -11.38 2.63
C SER A 229 -9.96 -11.10 4.12
N TYR A 230 -9.70 -12.08 4.98
CA TYR A 230 -9.80 -11.91 6.44
C TYR A 230 -8.70 -11.01 7.00
N VAL A 231 -7.46 -11.21 6.55
CA VAL A 231 -6.31 -10.38 6.95
C VAL A 231 -6.50 -8.95 6.47
N LEU A 232 -6.96 -8.78 5.23
CA LEU A 232 -7.30 -7.46 4.69
C LEU A 232 -8.36 -6.76 5.54
N PHE A 233 -9.46 -7.46 5.86
CA PHE A 233 -10.53 -6.89 6.67
C PHE A 233 -10.03 -6.41 8.03
N LEU A 234 -9.25 -7.24 8.74
CA LEU A 234 -8.69 -6.89 10.05
C LEU A 234 -7.67 -5.75 9.98
N GLN A 235 -6.86 -5.70 8.92
CA GLN A 235 -5.88 -4.61 8.76
C GLN A 235 -6.56 -3.28 8.42
N VAL A 236 -7.69 -3.28 7.71
CA VAL A 236 -8.37 -2.05 7.26
C VAL A 236 -9.40 -1.54 8.27
N ILE A 237 -10.08 -2.39 9.03
CA ILE A 237 -11.19 -1.95 9.90
C ILE A 237 -10.77 -0.92 10.96
N PHE A 238 -9.60 -1.07 11.59
CA PHE A 238 -9.13 -0.13 12.60
C PHE A 238 -8.70 1.21 12.00
N PRO A 239 -7.81 1.26 10.98
CA PRO A 239 -7.50 2.50 10.28
C PRO A 239 -8.74 3.18 9.70
N PHE A 240 -9.69 2.42 9.15
CA PHE A 240 -10.94 2.93 8.62
C PHE A 240 -11.82 3.61 9.68
N THR A 241 -11.96 2.99 10.86
CA THR A 241 -12.77 3.54 11.95
C THR A 241 -12.15 4.84 12.47
N ILE A 242 -10.83 4.87 12.68
CA ILE A 242 -10.10 6.07 13.09
C ILE A 242 -10.21 7.15 12.00
N ALA A 243 -10.12 6.74 10.73
CA ALA A 243 -10.31 7.64 9.60
C ALA A 243 -11.66 8.34 9.65
N GLY A 244 -12.75 7.60 9.75
CA GLY A 244 -14.08 8.20 9.85
C GLY A 244 -14.30 8.98 11.15
N MET A 245 -13.63 8.64 12.25
CA MET A 245 -13.65 9.48 13.45
C MET A 245 -13.03 10.86 13.20
N GLY A 246 -11.84 10.90 12.58
CA GLY A 246 -11.20 12.16 12.16
C GLY A 246 -12.07 12.97 11.20
N MET A 247 -12.77 12.30 10.28
CA MET A 247 -13.73 12.94 9.37
C MET A 247 -14.92 13.55 10.13
N VAL A 248 -15.48 12.88 11.13
CA VAL A 248 -16.56 13.44 11.94
C VAL A 248 -16.07 14.65 12.73
N PHE A 249 -14.87 14.58 13.33
CA PHE A 249 -14.28 15.73 14.00
C PHE A 249 -14.04 16.90 13.03
N ALA A 250 -13.60 16.62 11.80
CA ALA A 250 -13.46 17.64 10.77
C ALA A 250 -14.81 18.28 10.41
N GLY A 251 -15.88 17.48 10.33
CA GLY A 251 -17.26 17.96 10.16
C GLY A 251 -17.73 18.86 11.31
N THR A 252 -17.46 18.46 12.56
CA THR A 252 -17.77 19.29 13.74
C THR A 252 -16.96 20.59 13.74
N VAL A 253 -15.69 20.54 13.33
CA VAL A 253 -14.86 21.75 13.19
C VAL A 253 -15.43 22.64 12.10
N LEU A 254 -15.81 22.10 10.95
CA LEU A 254 -16.44 22.88 9.86
C LEU A 254 -17.75 23.54 10.31
N ASP A 255 -18.61 22.79 11.01
CA ASP A 255 -19.87 23.28 11.58
C ASP A 255 -19.68 24.40 12.61
N LEU A 256 -18.55 24.38 13.31
CA LEU A 256 -18.17 25.44 14.23
C LEU A 256 -17.62 26.66 13.49
N VAL A 257 -16.60 26.47 12.64
CA VAL A 257 -15.86 27.58 12.04
C VAL A 257 -16.68 28.33 10.99
N GLN A 258 -17.71 27.71 10.39
CA GLN A 258 -18.64 28.42 9.49
C GLN A 258 -19.32 29.65 10.14
N SER A 259 -19.39 29.70 11.47
CA SER A 259 -19.93 30.84 12.23
C SER A 259 -18.90 31.92 12.58
N TRP A 260 -17.62 31.70 12.27
CA TRP A 260 -16.54 32.63 12.62
C TRP A 260 -16.45 33.82 11.66
N SER A 261 -15.76 34.88 12.09
CA SER A 261 -15.59 36.12 11.32
C SER A 261 -14.99 35.87 9.93
N LEU A 262 -14.01 34.97 9.81
CA LEU A 262 -13.40 34.60 8.52
C LEU A 262 -14.45 34.14 7.49
N PHE A 263 -15.31 33.19 7.87
CA PHE A 263 -16.29 32.58 6.96
C PHE A 263 -17.52 33.47 6.72
N THR A 264 -17.80 34.39 7.64
CA THR A 264 -18.93 35.32 7.51
C THR A 264 -18.57 36.59 6.75
N GLN A 265 -17.34 37.11 6.92
CA GLN A 265 -16.84 38.28 6.20
C GLN A 265 -16.26 37.93 4.83
N VAL A 266 -15.69 36.72 4.66
CA VAL A 266 -15.10 36.23 3.41
C VAL A 266 -15.74 34.90 3.01
N PRO A 267 -16.99 34.90 2.48
CA PRO A 267 -17.72 33.68 2.10
C PRO A 267 -17.00 32.85 1.04
N GLU A 268 -16.12 33.47 0.25
CA GLU A 268 -15.27 32.82 -0.75
C GLU A 268 -14.36 31.74 -0.13
N THR A 269 -14.13 31.81 1.18
CA THR A 269 -13.44 30.77 1.96
C THR A 269 -14.16 29.41 1.84
N PHE A 270 -15.49 29.36 1.70
CA PHE A 270 -16.21 28.10 1.48
C PHE A 270 -15.92 27.45 0.12
N ILE A 271 -15.66 28.25 -0.92
CA ILE A 271 -15.25 27.74 -2.23
C ILE A 271 -13.83 27.16 -2.13
N LEU A 272 -12.97 27.80 -1.34
CA LEU A 272 -11.60 27.38 -1.11
C LEU A 272 -11.49 26.10 -0.25
N VAL A 273 -12.38 25.90 0.73
CA VAL A 273 -12.30 24.78 1.68
C VAL A 273 -12.18 23.42 0.96
N PRO A 274 -13.06 23.03 0.03
CA PRO A 274 -12.91 21.71 -0.62
C PRO A 274 -11.68 21.60 -1.53
N ALA A 275 -11.18 22.70 -2.09
CA ALA A 275 -9.92 22.69 -2.83
C ALA A 275 -8.73 22.39 -1.90
N LEU A 276 -8.72 22.99 -0.71
CA LEU A 276 -7.70 22.73 0.31
C LEU A 276 -7.84 21.34 0.94
N LEU A 277 -9.06 20.88 1.23
CA LEU A 277 -9.29 19.51 1.73
C LEU A 277 -8.92 18.46 0.68
N GLY A 278 -9.12 18.75 -0.60
CA GLY A 278 -8.67 17.91 -1.71
C GLY A 278 -7.15 17.71 -1.76
N LEU A 279 -6.35 18.58 -1.11
CA LEU A 279 -4.91 18.40 -0.99
C LEU A 279 -4.52 17.09 -0.28
N LYS A 280 -5.39 16.57 0.60
CA LYS A 280 -5.13 15.26 1.24
C LYS A 280 -5.00 14.15 0.20
N GLY A 281 -5.88 14.13 -0.80
CA GLY A 281 -5.84 13.11 -1.85
C GLY A 281 -4.72 13.38 -2.84
N ASN A 282 -4.59 14.65 -3.22
CA ASN A 282 -3.66 15.09 -4.23
C ASN A 282 -2.20 14.94 -3.82
N LEU A 283 -1.88 15.21 -2.55
CA LEU A 283 -0.50 15.26 -2.05
C LEU A 283 -0.22 14.18 -1.02
N GLU A 284 -1.04 14.08 0.02
CA GLU A 284 -0.70 13.32 1.23
C GLU A 284 -0.94 11.83 1.04
N MET A 285 -2.09 11.44 0.51
CA MET A 285 -2.39 10.05 0.16
C MET A 285 -1.51 9.58 -1.00
N THR A 286 -1.16 10.47 -1.93
CA THR A 286 -0.20 10.18 -3.03
C THR A 286 1.22 9.96 -2.49
N LEU A 287 1.65 10.75 -1.49
CA LEU A 287 2.88 10.46 -0.74
C LEU A 287 2.79 9.12 -0.01
N ALA A 288 1.69 8.88 0.69
CA ALA A 288 1.48 7.65 1.44
C ALA A 288 1.54 6.42 0.52
N SER A 289 0.90 6.47 -0.65
CA SER A 289 0.96 5.42 -1.69
C SER A 289 2.41 5.18 -2.13
N ARG A 290 3.10 6.22 -2.59
CA ARG A 290 4.50 6.11 -3.03
C ARG A 290 5.44 5.55 -1.97
N LEU A 291 5.38 6.08 -0.75
CA LEU A 291 6.22 5.59 0.34
C LEU A 291 5.84 4.16 0.73
N SER A 292 4.56 3.79 0.64
CA SER A 292 4.09 2.42 0.88
C SER A 292 4.60 1.45 -0.18
N THR A 293 4.53 1.82 -1.47
CA THR A 293 5.11 1.05 -2.57
C THR A 293 6.62 0.87 -2.38
N LEU A 294 7.35 1.95 -2.10
CA LEU A 294 8.81 1.89 -1.84
C LEU A 294 9.15 1.05 -0.59
N ALA A 295 8.33 1.12 0.47
CA ALA A 295 8.49 0.29 1.65
C ALA A 295 8.25 -1.19 1.31
N ASN A 296 7.22 -1.50 0.52
CA ASN A 296 6.86 -2.86 0.12
C ASN A 296 7.91 -3.48 -0.81
N LEU A 297 8.53 -2.67 -1.68
CA LEU A 297 9.65 -3.08 -2.55
C LEU A 297 10.99 -3.17 -1.81
N GLY A 298 11.08 -2.74 -0.54
CA GLY A 298 12.31 -2.80 0.27
C GLY A 298 13.30 -1.65 0.02
N HIS A 299 12.93 -0.64 -0.77
CA HIS A 299 13.78 0.51 -1.07
C HIS A 299 13.97 1.46 0.13
N LEU A 300 13.22 1.30 1.22
CA LEU A 300 13.34 2.09 2.46
C LEU A 300 14.10 1.37 3.59
N ASP A 301 14.71 0.22 3.32
CA ASP A 301 15.40 -0.58 4.34
C ASP A 301 16.79 -0.01 4.69
N SER A 302 17.46 0.68 3.76
CA SER A 302 18.73 1.39 4.01
C SER A 302 18.50 2.75 4.68
N PRO A 303 19.21 3.09 5.78
CA PRO A 303 19.01 4.34 6.49
C PRO A 303 19.37 5.58 5.66
N LYS A 304 20.42 5.50 4.82
CA LYS A 304 20.82 6.63 3.95
C LYS A 304 19.75 6.90 2.88
N GLN A 305 19.38 5.85 2.15
CA GLN A 305 18.35 5.92 1.11
C GLN A 305 17.00 6.38 1.68
N ARG A 306 16.62 5.88 2.86
CA ARG A 306 15.41 6.30 3.59
C ARG A 306 15.38 7.80 3.83
N TRP A 307 16.47 8.39 4.34
CA TRP A 307 16.53 9.83 4.61
C TRP A 307 16.50 10.68 3.35
N ASP A 308 17.16 10.22 2.28
CA ASP A 308 17.19 10.95 1.01
C ASP A 308 15.82 10.96 0.33
N VAL A 309 15.15 9.80 0.26
CA VAL A 309 13.78 9.67 -0.29
C VAL A 309 12.79 10.52 0.51
N ILE A 310 12.83 10.45 1.85
CA ILE A 310 11.92 11.22 2.71
C ILE A 310 12.16 12.72 2.52
N ARG A 311 13.41 13.20 2.57
CA ARG A 311 13.73 14.63 2.41
C ARG A 311 13.26 15.17 1.06
N ALA A 312 13.52 14.43 -0.03
CA ALA A 312 13.11 14.85 -1.37
C ALA A 312 11.59 14.89 -1.52
N ASN A 313 10.87 13.89 -0.98
CA ASN A 313 9.42 13.85 -1.04
C ASN A 313 8.74 14.92 -0.16
N LEU A 314 9.31 15.26 1.00
CA LEU A 314 8.84 16.41 1.78
C LEU A 314 8.99 17.72 1.01
N ALA A 315 10.15 17.92 0.37
CA ALA A 315 10.39 19.11 -0.44
C ALA A 315 9.44 19.18 -1.64
N LEU A 316 9.21 18.06 -2.33
CA LEU A 316 8.25 17.96 -3.42
C LEU A 316 6.85 18.41 -3.00
N ILE A 317 6.37 17.93 -1.85
CA ILE A 317 5.04 18.31 -1.34
C ILE A 317 4.98 19.80 -1.04
N GLN A 318 6.04 20.42 -0.51
CA GLN A 318 6.06 21.86 -0.28
C GLN A 318 5.95 22.65 -1.60
N VAL A 319 6.63 22.21 -2.66
CA VAL A 319 6.48 22.82 -4.00
C VAL A 319 5.03 22.68 -4.49
N GLN A 320 4.49 21.47 -4.46
CA GLN A 320 3.15 21.20 -4.95
C GLN A 320 2.09 21.96 -4.13
N ALA A 321 2.16 21.92 -2.79
CA ALA A 321 1.26 22.64 -1.89
C ALA A 321 1.27 24.15 -2.15
N THR A 322 2.45 24.74 -2.36
CA THR A 322 2.58 26.17 -2.70
C THR A 322 1.87 26.50 -4.01
N VAL A 323 2.17 25.74 -5.07
CA VAL A 323 1.60 25.98 -6.40
C VAL A 323 0.08 25.76 -6.40
N ILE A 324 -0.40 24.67 -5.81
CA ILE A 324 -1.83 24.33 -5.83
C ILE A 324 -2.62 25.30 -4.96
N ALA A 325 -2.12 25.69 -3.80
CA ALA A 325 -2.79 26.69 -2.95
C ALA A 325 -2.88 28.06 -3.65
N PHE A 326 -1.82 28.46 -4.37
CA PHE A 326 -1.86 29.67 -5.18
C PHE A 326 -2.90 29.57 -6.31
N LEU A 327 -2.95 28.45 -7.03
CA LEU A 327 -3.93 28.22 -8.09
C LEU A 327 -5.36 28.10 -7.56
N ALA A 328 -5.57 27.43 -6.43
CA ALA A 328 -6.87 27.26 -5.79
C ALA A 328 -7.43 28.60 -5.30
N SER A 329 -6.60 29.44 -4.69
CA SER A 329 -7.00 30.80 -4.29
C SER A 329 -7.32 31.67 -5.50
N ALA A 330 -6.49 31.64 -6.56
CA ALA A 330 -6.80 32.34 -7.81
C ALA A 330 -8.13 31.88 -8.42
N PHE A 331 -8.38 30.57 -8.45
CA PHE A 331 -9.63 30.01 -8.96
C PHE A 331 -10.85 30.41 -8.11
N ALA A 332 -10.73 30.39 -6.78
CA ALA A 332 -11.78 30.86 -5.87
C ALA A 332 -12.12 32.34 -6.10
N ILE A 333 -11.11 33.19 -6.29
CA ILE A 333 -11.30 34.62 -6.61
C ILE A 333 -12.05 34.79 -7.95
N VAL A 334 -11.69 34.01 -8.97
CA VAL A 334 -12.38 34.05 -10.28
C VAL A 334 -13.84 33.62 -10.15
N LEU A 335 -14.13 32.55 -9.40
CA LEU A 335 -15.51 32.10 -9.17
C LEU A 335 -16.33 33.11 -8.37
N ALA A 336 -15.72 33.78 -7.38
CA ALA A 336 -16.35 34.83 -6.62
C ALA A 336 -16.71 36.05 -7.48
N TRP A 337 -15.90 36.35 -8.50
CA TRP A 337 -16.15 37.45 -9.43
C TRP A 337 -17.37 37.22 -10.33
N ILE A 338 -17.64 35.98 -10.76
CA ILE A 338 -18.73 35.66 -11.71
C ILE A 338 -20.10 36.21 -11.28
N PRO A 339 -20.58 36.01 -10.03
CA PRO A 339 -21.88 36.52 -9.60
C PRO A 339 -21.90 38.02 -9.23
N GLN A 340 -20.78 38.60 -8.76
CA GLN A 340 -20.75 39.94 -8.18
C GLN A 340 -20.21 41.02 -9.14
N GLY A 341 -19.37 40.64 -10.11
CA GLY A 341 -18.77 41.55 -11.11
C GLY A 341 -17.66 42.46 -10.59
N GLN A 342 -17.35 42.46 -9.28
CA GLN A 342 -16.27 43.22 -8.65
C GLN A 342 -15.33 42.28 -7.88
N VAL A 343 -14.04 42.61 -7.85
CA VAL A 343 -13.02 41.88 -7.07
C VAL A 343 -12.52 42.80 -5.97
N ASP A 344 -12.67 42.38 -4.72
CA ASP A 344 -11.99 43.03 -3.62
C ASP A 344 -10.56 42.47 -3.48
N TRP A 345 -9.58 43.26 -3.88
CA TRP A 345 -8.18 42.90 -3.84
C TRP A 345 -7.65 42.68 -2.43
N SER A 346 -8.27 43.29 -1.42
CA SER A 346 -7.86 43.16 -0.03
C SER A 346 -8.24 41.76 0.51
N HIS A 347 -9.48 41.33 0.25
CA HIS A 347 -9.98 39.99 0.54
C HIS A 347 -9.28 38.92 -0.31
N ALA A 348 -8.97 39.22 -1.57
CA ALA A 348 -8.22 38.32 -2.44
C ALA A 348 -6.81 38.02 -1.89
N ALA A 349 -6.09 39.05 -1.42
CA ALA A 349 -4.78 38.88 -0.80
C ALA A 349 -4.85 38.09 0.52
N LEU A 350 -5.87 38.36 1.35
CA LEU A 350 -6.13 37.60 2.57
C LEU A 350 -6.36 36.12 2.25
N LEU A 351 -7.26 35.81 1.32
CA LEU A 351 -7.61 34.45 0.93
C LEU A 351 -6.41 33.68 0.38
N CYS A 352 -5.57 34.33 -0.43
CA CYS A 352 -4.33 33.75 -0.96
C CYS A 352 -3.29 33.49 0.14
N ALA A 353 -3.05 34.45 1.03
CA ALA A 353 -2.11 34.30 2.13
C ALA A 353 -2.53 33.16 3.08
N SER A 354 -3.81 33.13 3.48
CA SER A 354 -4.37 32.06 4.31
C SER A 354 -4.26 30.70 3.62
N SER A 355 -4.61 30.61 2.34
CA SER A 355 -4.50 29.38 1.55
C SER A 355 -3.07 28.83 1.53
N LEU A 356 -2.08 29.69 1.26
CA LEU A 356 -0.66 29.30 1.18
C LEU A 356 -0.13 28.84 2.53
N ALA A 357 -0.35 29.63 3.59
CA ALA A 357 0.09 29.28 4.94
C ALA A 357 -0.52 27.97 5.41
N THR A 358 -1.81 27.77 5.13
CA THR A 358 -2.52 26.54 5.47
C THR A 358 -2.00 25.34 4.72
N ALA A 359 -1.95 25.38 3.39
CA ALA A 359 -1.52 24.25 2.59
C ALA A 359 -0.09 23.82 2.93
N CYS A 360 0.85 24.76 3.02
CA CYS A 360 2.25 24.44 3.31
C CYS A 360 2.40 23.84 4.72
N SER A 361 1.74 24.43 5.73
CA SER A 361 1.85 24.01 7.12
C SER A 361 1.14 22.68 7.38
N ALA A 362 -0.09 22.52 6.90
CA ALA A 362 -0.86 21.28 7.04
C ALA A 362 -0.13 20.12 6.34
N SER A 363 0.27 20.30 5.07
CA SER A 363 0.97 19.25 4.33
C SER A 363 2.35 18.93 4.90
N LEU A 364 3.05 19.88 5.55
CA LEU A 364 4.30 19.58 6.26
C LEU A 364 4.06 18.70 7.49
N ILE A 365 3.07 19.04 8.33
CA ILE A 365 2.70 18.26 9.52
C ILE A 365 2.30 16.84 9.12
N LEU A 366 1.47 16.73 8.09
CA LEU A 366 0.91 15.45 7.63
C LEU A 366 1.95 14.58 6.92
N SER A 367 2.83 15.17 6.09
CA SER A 367 3.91 14.41 5.43
C SER A 367 4.93 13.83 6.42
N LEU A 368 5.28 14.57 7.48
CA LEU A 368 6.12 14.07 8.56
C LEU A 368 5.45 12.89 9.28
N LEU A 369 4.17 13.04 9.62
CA LEU A 369 3.40 11.99 10.26
C LEU A 369 3.30 10.74 9.39
N MET A 370 3.00 10.89 8.09
CA MET A 370 2.86 9.76 7.18
C MET A 370 4.18 9.01 7.00
N SER A 371 5.30 9.73 6.96
CA SER A 371 6.63 9.11 6.93
C SER A 371 6.86 8.22 8.16
N VAL A 372 6.48 8.68 9.36
CA VAL A 372 6.58 7.89 10.59
C VAL A 372 5.68 6.66 10.55
N VAL A 373 4.42 6.83 10.11
CA VAL A 373 3.44 5.73 10.02
C VAL A 373 3.89 4.65 9.05
N VAL A 374 4.36 5.01 7.86
CA VAL A 374 4.84 4.04 6.85
C VAL A 374 6.04 3.26 7.38
N LEU A 375 7.02 3.95 7.99
CA LEU A 375 8.20 3.30 8.56
C LEU A 375 7.83 2.37 9.73
N ALA A 376 6.90 2.79 10.60
CA ALA A 376 6.43 1.98 11.72
C ALA A 376 5.71 0.72 11.22
N SER A 377 4.84 0.85 10.20
CA SER A 377 4.14 -0.29 9.58
C SER A 377 5.13 -1.31 9.00
N ARG A 378 6.17 -0.84 8.28
CA ARG A 378 7.25 -1.70 7.76
C ARG A 378 8.00 -2.43 8.87
N HIS A 379 8.35 -1.74 9.96
CA HIS A 379 9.04 -2.37 11.11
C HIS A 379 8.18 -3.41 11.85
N LEU A 380 6.85 -3.34 11.72
CA LEU A 380 5.91 -4.24 12.38
C LEU A 380 5.30 -5.29 11.43
N ASN A 381 5.84 -5.44 10.22
CA ASN A 381 5.37 -6.37 9.17
C ASN A 381 3.87 -6.19 8.82
N ILE A 382 3.37 -4.96 8.89
CA ILE A 382 2.02 -4.61 8.42
C ILE A 382 2.16 -3.93 7.07
N ASN A 383 1.28 -4.26 6.13
CA ASN A 383 1.27 -3.62 4.84
C ASN A 383 0.90 -2.13 4.99
N PRO A 384 1.83 -1.20 4.66
CA PRO A 384 1.59 0.23 4.82
C PRO A 384 0.45 0.75 3.94
N ASP A 385 0.13 0.09 2.82
CA ASP A 385 -0.99 0.45 1.93
C ASP A 385 -2.35 0.43 2.65
N ASN A 386 -2.51 -0.47 3.63
CA ASN A 386 -3.76 -0.67 4.37
C ASN A 386 -3.94 0.33 5.53
N VAL A 387 -2.87 1.03 5.92
CA VAL A 387 -2.82 1.84 7.16
C VAL A 387 -2.51 3.31 6.89
N ALA A 388 -1.53 3.60 6.03
CA ALA A 388 -1.06 4.97 5.80
C ALA A 388 -2.11 5.85 5.11
N THR A 389 -2.78 5.33 4.07
CA THR A 389 -3.77 6.12 3.30
C THR A 389 -5.03 6.47 4.12
N PRO A 390 -5.64 5.58 4.94
CA PRO A 390 -6.74 5.98 5.83
C PRO A 390 -6.32 6.99 6.91
N ILE A 391 -5.11 6.87 7.45
CA ILE A 391 -4.62 7.81 8.47
C ILE A 391 -4.39 9.20 7.87
N ALA A 392 -3.75 9.28 6.71
CA ALA A 392 -3.55 10.54 5.98
C ALA A 392 -4.89 11.27 5.84
N ALA A 393 -5.93 10.52 5.48
CA ALA A 393 -7.25 11.07 5.31
C ALA A 393 -7.92 11.58 6.59
N SER A 394 -7.81 10.80 7.67
CA SER A 394 -8.38 11.09 8.98
C SER A 394 -7.96 12.46 9.49
N LEU A 395 -6.64 12.68 9.43
CA LEU A 395 -6.00 13.83 10.02
C LEU A 395 -5.86 14.97 9.02
N GLY A 396 -5.89 14.66 7.72
CA GLY A 396 -5.78 15.62 6.63
C GLY A 396 -6.82 16.73 6.70
N ASP A 397 -8.10 16.36 6.69
CA ASP A 397 -9.18 17.35 6.72
C ASP A 397 -9.23 18.10 8.05
N LEU A 398 -9.04 17.38 9.15
CA LEU A 398 -9.05 17.96 10.48
C LEU A 398 -7.95 19.02 10.63
N THR A 399 -6.72 18.66 10.26
CA THR A 399 -5.55 19.55 10.33
C THR A 399 -5.72 20.72 9.38
N THR A 400 -6.14 20.49 8.13
CA THR A 400 -6.31 21.53 7.12
C THR A 400 -7.36 22.56 7.54
N LEU A 401 -8.54 22.13 8.02
CA LEU A 401 -9.57 23.04 8.52
C LEU A 401 -9.13 23.80 9.77
N GLY A 402 -8.49 23.13 10.73
CA GLY A 402 -8.01 23.78 11.94
C GLY A 402 -6.93 24.83 11.65
N VAL A 403 -5.98 24.50 10.77
CA VAL A 403 -4.92 25.40 10.35
C VAL A 403 -5.48 26.57 9.50
N LEU A 404 -6.48 26.32 8.64
CA LEU A 404 -7.20 27.36 7.91
C LEU A 404 -7.90 28.33 8.84
N ALA A 405 -8.65 27.81 9.81
CA ALA A 405 -9.34 28.63 10.79
C ALA A 405 -8.36 29.47 11.61
N LEU A 406 -7.19 28.91 11.96
CA LEU A 406 -6.13 29.61 12.68
C LEU A 406 -5.50 30.73 11.84
N PHE A 407 -4.87 30.41 10.72
CA PHE A 407 -4.17 31.40 9.90
C PHE A 407 -5.14 32.41 9.28
N GLY A 408 -6.31 31.97 8.83
CA GLY A 408 -7.34 32.86 8.33
C GLY A 408 -7.81 33.87 9.35
N SER A 409 -8.03 33.46 10.61
CA SER A 409 -8.40 34.40 11.68
C SER A 409 -7.25 35.36 12.02
N ILE A 410 -6.01 34.86 12.10
CA ILE A 410 -4.83 35.71 12.37
C ILE A 410 -4.65 36.75 11.27
N PHE A 411 -4.73 36.34 10.01
CA PHE A 411 -4.56 37.24 8.88
C PHE A 411 -5.73 38.20 8.71
N LEU A 412 -6.96 37.80 9.05
CA LEU A 412 -8.10 38.71 9.08
C LEU A 412 -7.93 39.79 10.15
N MET A 413 -7.47 39.43 11.35
CA MET A 413 -7.17 40.41 12.40
C MET A 413 -6.03 41.37 11.99
N ALA A 414 -5.01 40.85 11.31
CA ALA A 414 -3.93 41.67 10.77
C ALA A 414 -4.35 42.49 9.54
N HIS A 415 -5.38 42.06 8.81
CA HIS A 415 -5.86 42.72 7.60
C HIS A 415 -6.41 44.12 7.88
N GLU A 416 -7.12 44.27 9.02
CA GLU A 416 -7.70 45.55 9.43
C GLU A 416 -6.63 46.60 9.78
N SER A 417 -5.43 46.19 10.21
CA SER A 417 -4.34 47.09 10.60
C SER A 417 -3.21 47.21 9.58
N GLU A 418 -2.79 46.11 8.95
CA GLU A 418 -1.54 46.00 8.18
C GLU A 418 -1.71 45.08 6.95
N SER A 419 -2.50 45.52 5.96
CA SER A 419 -2.83 44.72 4.75
C SER A 419 -1.62 44.27 3.90
N TRP A 420 -0.48 44.99 3.98
CA TRP A 420 0.76 44.62 3.29
C TRP A 420 1.37 43.31 3.78
N LEU A 421 1.05 42.88 5.02
CA LEU A 421 1.55 41.63 5.60
C LEU A 421 1.11 40.41 4.79
N ASN A 422 -0.13 40.42 4.28
CA ASN A 422 -0.65 39.33 3.44
C ASN A 422 0.17 39.17 2.15
N VAL A 423 0.54 40.29 1.53
CA VAL A 423 1.39 40.29 0.32
C VAL A 423 2.79 39.78 0.64
N LEU A 424 3.38 40.19 1.76
CA LEU A 424 4.69 39.70 2.19
C LEU A 424 4.68 38.18 2.38
N ILE A 425 3.64 37.64 3.01
CA ILE A 425 3.48 36.20 3.22
C ILE A 425 3.41 35.46 1.89
N ILE A 426 2.60 35.94 0.95
CA ILE A 426 2.49 35.35 -0.39
C ILE A 426 3.86 35.32 -1.08
N VAL A 427 4.56 36.45 -1.13
CA VAL A 427 5.88 36.55 -1.77
C VAL A 427 6.88 35.61 -1.09
N SER A 428 6.85 35.51 0.25
CA SER A 428 7.75 34.64 1.01
C SER A 428 7.58 33.16 0.63
N PHE A 429 6.35 32.65 0.57
CA PHE A 429 6.09 31.27 0.15
C PHE A 429 6.48 31.02 -1.30
N LEU A 430 6.20 31.96 -2.21
CA LEU A 430 6.57 31.83 -3.62
C LEU A 430 8.10 31.82 -3.82
N LEU A 431 8.85 32.58 -3.02
CA LEU A 431 10.32 32.58 -3.05
C LEU A 431 10.94 31.30 -2.45
N MET A 432 10.23 30.62 -1.55
CA MET A 432 10.68 29.33 -1.01
C MET A 432 10.48 28.18 -2.00
N ALA A 433 9.50 28.26 -2.91
CA ALA A 433 9.21 27.17 -3.86
C ALA A 433 10.40 26.73 -4.74
N PRO A 434 11.21 27.64 -5.33
CA PRO A 434 12.41 27.24 -6.07
C PRO A 434 13.47 26.52 -5.22
N ILE A 435 13.57 26.86 -3.93
CA ILE A 435 14.49 26.21 -3.00
C ILE A 435 14.05 24.76 -2.79
N TRP A 436 12.75 24.55 -2.51
CA TRP A 436 12.18 23.22 -2.37
C TRP A 436 12.28 22.40 -3.66
N PHE A 437 12.07 23.03 -4.82
CA PHE A 437 12.22 22.37 -6.12
C PHE A 437 13.63 21.80 -6.29
N ARG A 438 14.66 22.57 -5.94
CA ARG A 438 16.05 22.12 -6.01
C ARG A 438 16.34 20.98 -5.04
N VAL A 439 15.74 20.97 -3.85
CA VAL A 439 15.91 19.85 -2.90
C VAL A 439 15.22 18.60 -3.42
N ALA A 440 14.00 18.72 -3.93
CA ALA A 440 13.23 17.62 -4.49
C ALA A 440 13.89 16.99 -5.72
N SER A 441 14.58 17.78 -6.55
CA SER A 441 15.24 17.28 -7.76
C SER A 441 16.47 16.38 -7.51
N HIS A 442 16.87 16.16 -6.26
CA HIS A 442 17.98 15.26 -5.92
C HIS A 442 17.58 13.77 -5.94
N ASP A 443 16.29 13.46 -5.91
CA ASP A 443 15.76 12.09 -5.99
C ASP A 443 15.05 11.89 -7.33
N GLU A 444 15.34 10.79 -8.03
CA GLU A 444 14.79 10.50 -9.35
C GLU A 444 13.26 10.36 -9.33
N GLY A 445 12.71 9.71 -8.29
CA GLY A 445 11.26 9.53 -8.15
C GLY A 445 10.55 10.85 -7.88
N ALA A 446 11.09 11.71 -7.02
CA ALA A 446 10.55 13.05 -6.80
C ALA A 446 10.67 13.95 -8.04
N LEU A 447 11.76 13.84 -8.80
CA LEU A 447 11.97 14.58 -10.04
C LEU A 447 10.97 14.17 -11.13
N GLU A 448 10.66 12.88 -11.25
CA GLU A 448 9.63 12.40 -12.18
C GLU A 448 8.29 13.08 -11.88
N VAL A 449 7.87 13.08 -10.61
CA VAL A 449 6.61 13.74 -10.19
C VAL A 449 6.64 15.25 -10.42
N LEU A 450 7.78 15.92 -10.23
CA LEU A 450 7.94 17.34 -10.58
C LEU A 450 7.82 17.62 -12.07
N SER A 451 8.09 16.64 -12.93
CA SER A 451 8.06 16.82 -14.39
C SER A 451 6.71 16.47 -15.01
N THR A 452 6.09 15.36 -14.59
CA THR A 452 4.87 14.81 -15.21
C THR A 452 3.66 14.80 -14.29
N GLY A 453 3.85 14.98 -12.97
CA GLY A 453 2.80 14.82 -11.95
C GLY A 453 1.84 15.99 -11.77
N TRP A 454 1.93 17.06 -12.58
CA TRP A 454 1.08 18.25 -12.42
C TRP A 454 -0.36 18.06 -12.91
N SER A 455 -0.56 17.34 -14.01
CA SER A 455 -1.88 17.20 -14.61
C SER A 455 -2.92 16.55 -13.69
N PRO A 456 -2.62 15.44 -13.00
CA PRO A 456 -3.57 14.83 -12.06
C PRO A 456 -3.95 15.77 -10.93
N VAL A 457 -2.95 16.45 -10.36
CA VAL A 457 -3.11 17.27 -9.18
C VAL A 457 -3.89 18.57 -9.48
N ILE A 458 -3.60 19.23 -10.60
CA ILE A 458 -4.33 20.45 -11.01
C ILE A 458 -5.77 20.12 -11.41
N ILE A 459 -5.99 19.05 -12.18
CA ILE A 459 -7.35 18.66 -12.59
C ILE A 459 -8.17 18.22 -11.38
N ALA A 460 -7.57 17.47 -10.45
CA ALA A 460 -8.23 17.08 -9.20
C ALA A 460 -8.62 18.31 -8.37
N MET A 461 -7.72 19.30 -8.23
CA MET A 461 -8.03 20.57 -7.57
C MET A 461 -9.24 21.27 -8.22
N LEU A 462 -9.29 21.37 -9.55
CA LEU A 462 -10.42 22.00 -10.26
C LEU A 462 -11.75 21.26 -10.02
N ILE A 463 -11.73 19.92 -10.02
CA ILE A 463 -12.91 19.10 -9.73
C ILE A 463 -13.37 19.32 -8.27
N SER A 464 -12.46 19.29 -7.30
CA SER A 464 -12.79 19.55 -5.88
C SER A 464 -13.30 20.97 -5.65
N SER A 465 -12.76 21.98 -6.35
CA SER A 465 -13.29 23.35 -6.31
C SER A 465 -14.72 23.45 -6.86
N GLY A 466 -15.06 22.68 -7.90
CA GLY A 466 -16.44 22.52 -8.36
C GLY A 466 -17.36 21.96 -7.27
N GLY A 467 -16.87 20.99 -6.49
CA GLY A 467 -17.54 20.51 -5.28
C GLY A 467 -17.72 21.59 -4.22
N GLY A 468 -16.74 22.47 -4.04
CA GLY A 468 -16.80 23.63 -3.13
C GLY A 468 -17.88 24.65 -3.47
N PHE A 469 -18.08 24.93 -4.75
CA PHE A 469 -19.19 25.77 -5.19
C PHE A 469 -20.57 25.15 -4.88
N VAL A 470 -20.71 23.83 -5.05
CA VAL A 470 -21.93 23.11 -4.66
C VAL A 470 -22.11 23.15 -3.15
N LEU A 471 -21.03 22.94 -2.39
CA LEU A 471 -21.04 22.97 -0.92
C LEU A 471 -21.46 24.32 -0.36
N GLU A 472 -20.96 25.43 -0.91
CA GLU A 472 -21.35 26.78 -0.51
C GLU A 472 -22.87 26.98 -0.62
N ARG A 473 -23.45 26.59 -1.75
CA ARG A 473 -24.90 26.65 -1.97
C ARG A 473 -25.64 25.72 -1.01
N ALA A 474 -25.12 24.53 -0.78
CA ALA A 474 -25.72 23.52 0.08
C ALA A 474 -25.75 23.98 1.54
N ILE A 475 -24.66 24.54 2.08
CA ILE A 475 -24.57 25.07 3.46
C ILE A 475 -25.50 26.26 3.65
N ARG A 476 -25.58 27.18 2.68
CA ARG A 476 -26.51 28.32 2.74
C ARG A 476 -27.97 27.88 2.85
N GLN A 477 -28.33 26.76 2.23
CA GLN A 477 -29.69 26.21 2.27
C GLN A 477 -29.91 25.29 3.49
N PHE A 478 -28.90 24.51 3.85
CA PHE A 478 -28.94 23.45 4.86
C PHE A 478 -27.64 23.44 5.67
N PRO A 479 -27.52 24.24 6.74
CA PRO A 479 -26.27 24.36 7.51
C PRO A 479 -25.74 23.03 8.06
N ALA A 480 -26.65 22.11 8.42
CA ALA A 480 -26.30 20.79 8.95
C ALA A 480 -25.47 19.92 7.97
N ILE A 481 -25.45 20.24 6.66
CA ILE A 481 -24.62 19.54 5.67
C ILE A 481 -23.13 19.57 6.06
N ALA A 482 -22.66 20.65 6.71
CA ALA A 482 -21.27 20.81 7.13
C ALA A 482 -20.76 19.65 8.01
N SER A 483 -21.63 19.07 8.84
CA SER A 483 -21.27 17.95 9.73
C SER A 483 -21.15 16.60 8.99
N PHE A 484 -21.87 16.43 7.88
CA PHE A 484 -21.91 15.16 7.12
C PHE A 484 -20.96 15.14 5.92
N GLN A 485 -20.66 16.29 5.34
CA GLN A 485 -19.87 16.41 4.11
C GLN A 485 -18.48 15.77 4.24
N PRO A 486 -17.69 16.04 5.30
CA PRO A 486 -16.38 15.41 5.42
C PRO A 486 -16.50 13.89 5.53
N VAL A 487 -17.51 13.36 6.22
CA VAL A 487 -17.68 11.90 6.39
C VAL A 487 -18.00 11.21 5.07
N ILE A 488 -18.97 11.72 4.30
CA ILE A 488 -19.36 11.09 3.04
C ILE A 488 -18.23 11.17 1.99
N ASN A 489 -17.56 12.31 1.89
CA ASN A 489 -16.46 12.49 0.94
C ASN A 489 -15.22 11.69 1.38
N GLY A 490 -14.86 11.80 2.67
CA GLY A 490 -13.71 11.12 3.26
C GLY A 490 -13.83 9.61 3.17
N VAL A 491 -14.94 9.00 3.63
CA VAL A 491 -15.07 7.53 3.60
C VAL A 491 -14.95 6.98 2.17
N GLY A 492 -15.65 7.59 1.20
CA GLY A 492 -15.58 7.17 -0.20
C GLY A 492 -14.18 7.30 -0.80
N GLY A 493 -13.57 8.48 -0.66
CA GLY A 493 -12.23 8.75 -1.18
C GLY A 493 -11.16 7.83 -0.57
N ASN A 494 -11.26 7.55 0.73
CA ASN A 494 -10.27 6.74 1.46
C ASN A 494 -10.29 5.28 1.02
N LEU A 495 -11.48 4.69 0.90
CA LEU A 495 -11.61 3.31 0.43
C LEU A 495 -11.12 3.17 -1.01
N ALA A 496 -11.40 4.18 -1.86
CA ALA A 496 -10.89 4.22 -3.22
C ALA A 496 -9.36 4.36 -3.27
N ALA A 497 -8.77 5.16 -2.38
CA ALA A 497 -7.33 5.33 -2.26
C ALA A 497 -6.63 4.04 -1.79
N VAL A 498 -7.18 3.34 -0.79
CA VAL A 498 -6.67 2.02 -0.36
C VAL A 498 -6.69 1.04 -1.53
N GLN A 499 -7.81 0.97 -2.27
CA GLN A 499 -7.91 0.10 -3.45
C GLN A 499 -6.89 0.49 -4.54
N ALA A 500 -6.69 1.79 -4.79
CA ALA A 500 -5.76 2.29 -5.80
C ALA A 500 -4.31 1.96 -5.43
N SER A 501 -3.92 2.20 -4.18
CA SER A 501 -2.60 1.87 -3.62
C SER A 501 -2.28 0.39 -3.82
N ARG A 502 -3.20 -0.50 -3.42
CA ARG A 502 -3.01 -1.95 -3.55
C ARG A 502 -2.92 -2.43 -5.01
N LEU A 503 -3.75 -1.88 -5.90
CA LEU A 503 -3.69 -2.18 -7.33
C LEU A 503 -2.37 -1.71 -7.94
N SER A 504 -1.94 -0.50 -7.62
CA SER A 504 -0.68 0.08 -8.07
C SER A 504 0.51 -0.74 -7.59
N THR A 505 0.62 -1.01 -6.28
CA THR A 505 1.65 -1.88 -5.70
C THR A 505 1.68 -3.25 -6.38
N SER A 506 0.53 -3.86 -6.65
CA SER A 506 0.47 -5.15 -7.34
C SER A 506 0.99 -5.08 -8.78
N TYR A 507 0.76 -3.97 -9.51
CA TYR A 507 1.29 -3.79 -10.85
C TYR A 507 2.80 -3.55 -10.85
N HIS A 508 3.30 -2.73 -9.91
CA HIS A 508 4.74 -2.55 -9.67
C HIS A 508 5.46 -3.87 -9.32
N GLN A 509 4.78 -4.78 -8.60
CA GLN A 509 5.33 -6.10 -8.28
C GLN A 509 5.30 -7.10 -9.45
N SER A 510 4.36 -6.96 -10.38
CA SER A 510 4.08 -7.98 -11.40
C SER A 510 4.69 -7.70 -12.77
N GLY A 511 5.07 -6.47 -13.08
CA GLY A 511 5.61 -6.14 -14.40
C GLY A 511 6.20 -4.76 -14.53
N ARG A 512 6.56 -4.39 -15.76
CA ARG A 512 7.01 -3.04 -16.11
C ARG A 512 5.81 -2.17 -16.46
N ILE A 513 5.93 -0.88 -16.16
CA ILE A 513 4.97 0.16 -16.55
C ILE A 513 4.67 0.02 -18.06
N GLY A 514 3.39 0.02 -18.44
CA GLY A 514 2.92 -0.16 -19.82
C GLY A 514 2.41 -1.58 -20.14
N GLU A 515 2.92 -2.61 -19.47
CA GLU A 515 2.52 -4.01 -19.68
C GLU A 515 1.60 -4.46 -18.54
N LEU A 516 0.31 -4.66 -18.84
CA LEU A 516 -0.62 -5.20 -17.85
C LEU A 516 -0.37 -6.70 -17.61
N PRO A 517 -0.54 -7.20 -16.37
CA PRO A 517 -0.35 -8.61 -16.05
C PRO A 517 -1.25 -9.51 -16.90
N HIS A 518 -0.77 -10.72 -17.21
CA HIS A 518 -1.54 -11.77 -17.90
C HIS A 518 -2.15 -11.37 -19.26
N GLY A 519 -1.53 -10.43 -19.98
CA GLY A 519 -2.01 -9.95 -21.29
C GLY A 519 -3.36 -9.23 -21.21
N TRP A 520 -3.72 -8.68 -20.04
CA TRP A 520 -5.00 -8.01 -19.86
C TRP A 520 -5.07 -6.71 -20.67
N THR A 521 -6.27 -6.41 -21.17
CA THR A 521 -6.56 -5.14 -21.83
C THR A 521 -7.33 -4.21 -20.88
N PRO A 522 -7.13 -2.88 -20.96
CA PRO A 522 -7.90 -1.91 -20.15
C PRO A 522 -9.43 -2.00 -20.37
N SER A 523 -9.88 -2.53 -21.51
CA SER A 523 -11.30 -2.74 -21.81
C SER A 523 -11.97 -3.73 -20.87
N ARG A 524 -11.23 -4.71 -20.32
CA ARG A 524 -11.72 -5.70 -19.34
C ARG A 524 -12.29 -5.03 -18.09
N PHE A 525 -11.65 -3.95 -17.65
CA PHE A 525 -11.98 -3.25 -16.41
C PHE A 525 -13.18 -2.30 -16.52
N ARG A 526 -13.76 -2.13 -17.72
CA ARG A 526 -14.96 -1.30 -17.91
C ARG A 526 -16.24 -1.93 -17.33
N SER A 527 -16.24 -3.26 -17.12
CA SER A 527 -17.43 -3.97 -16.64
C SER A 527 -17.59 -3.87 -15.12
N ALA A 528 -18.66 -3.21 -14.65
CA ALA A 528 -19.01 -3.17 -13.22
C ALA A 528 -19.29 -4.58 -12.64
N LYS A 529 -19.78 -5.52 -13.46
CA LYS A 529 -19.96 -6.92 -13.03
C LYS A 529 -18.63 -7.57 -12.66
N ARG A 530 -17.58 -7.31 -13.43
CA ARG A 530 -16.24 -7.79 -13.12
C ARG A 530 -15.73 -7.17 -11.83
N ALA A 531 -15.95 -5.85 -11.65
CA ALA A 531 -15.41 -5.13 -10.50
C ALA A 531 -15.83 -5.68 -9.13
N PHE A 532 -17.04 -6.27 -9.04
CA PHE A 532 -17.57 -6.74 -7.76
C PHE A 532 -17.91 -8.23 -7.69
N PHE A 533 -18.14 -8.94 -8.81
CA PHE A 533 -18.71 -10.29 -8.79
C PHE A 533 -17.76 -11.40 -9.26
N THR A 534 -16.50 -11.12 -9.58
CA THR A 534 -15.52 -12.15 -9.92
C THR A 534 -14.71 -12.63 -8.71
N SER A 535 -14.07 -13.80 -8.86
CA SER A 535 -13.19 -14.40 -7.85
C SER A 535 -11.77 -13.83 -7.83
N GLU A 536 -11.48 -12.85 -8.70
CA GLU A 536 -10.20 -12.15 -8.77
C GLU A 536 -9.89 -11.42 -7.45
N TRP A 537 -8.61 -11.21 -7.15
CA TRP A 537 -8.17 -10.69 -5.86
C TRP A 537 -8.58 -9.23 -5.66
N ASP A 538 -8.58 -8.42 -6.73
CA ASP A 538 -8.95 -7.02 -6.72
C ASP A 538 -10.46 -6.83 -6.55
N SER A 539 -11.27 -7.69 -7.17
CA SER A 539 -12.72 -7.74 -6.93
C SER A 539 -13.07 -8.23 -5.52
N ARG A 540 -12.31 -9.20 -4.98
CA ARG A 540 -12.41 -9.59 -3.56
C ARG A 540 -12.09 -8.42 -2.63
N SER A 541 -11.03 -7.67 -2.91
CA SER A 541 -10.67 -6.45 -2.17
C SER A 541 -11.81 -5.44 -2.18
N ALA A 542 -12.35 -5.11 -3.36
CA ALA A 542 -13.44 -4.15 -3.49
C ALA A 542 -14.68 -4.55 -2.68
N ARG A 543 -15.02 -5.85 -2.63
CA ARG A 543 -16.12 -6.35 -1.79
C ARG A 543 -15.87 -6.18 -0.29
N VAL A 544 -14.65 -6.45 0.17
CA VAL A 544 -14.27 -6.27 1.58
C VAL A 544 -14.38 -4.79 1.97
N LEU A 545 -13.89 -3.89 1.13
CA LEU A 545 -13.98 -2.44 1.36
C LEU A 545 -15.45 -1.96 1.35
N LEU A 546 -16.27 -2.47 0.43
CA LEU A 546 -17.70 -2.14 0.36
C LEU A 546 -18.47 -2.61 1.61
N LEU A 547 -18.07 -3.75 2.19
CA LEU A 547 -18.70 -4.29 3.41
C LEU A 547 -18.49 -3.39 4.64
N LEU A 548 -17.43 -2.56 4.65
CA LEU A 548 -17.17 -1.61 5.73
C LEU A 548 -18.06 -0.36 5.69
N VAL A 549 -18.67 -0.05 4.53
CA VAL A 549 -19.39 1.22 4.29
C VAL A 549 -20.60 1.35 5.20
N VAL A 550 -21.53 0.40 5.15
CA VAL A 550 -22.79 0.48 5.93
C VAL A 550 -22.54 0.56 7.44
N PRO A 551 -21.80 -0.38 8.08
CA PRO A 551 -21.56 -0.31 9.52
C PRO A 551 -20.75 0.94 9.89
N GLY A 552 -19.78 1.35 9.06
CA GLY A 552 -19.00 2.57 9.27
C GLY A 552 -19.87 3.82 9.29
N HIS A 553 -20.65 4.04 8.24
CA HIS A 553 -21.54 5.22 8.14
C HIS A 553 -22.61 5.24 9.23
N MET A 554 -23.14 4.09 9.66
CA MET A 554 -24.05 4.03 10.80
C MET A 554 -23.37 4.50 12.09
N PHE A 555 -22.15 4.02 12.34
CA PHE A 555 -21.36 4.43 13.50
C PHE A 555 -20.99 5.93 13.44
N PHE A 556 -20.54 6.44 12.29
CA PHE A 556 -20.19 7.85 12.12
C PHE A 556 -21.42 8.75 12.25
N ASN A 557 -22.57 8.36 11.71
CA ASN A 557 -23.82 9.09 11.90
C ASN A 557 -24.21 9.14 13.38
N TRP A 558 -24.16 8.01 14.10
CA TRP A 558 -24.38 7.98 15.55
C TRP A 558 -23.42 8.92 16.30
N MET A 559 -22.16 8.95 15.92
CA MET A 559 -21.17 9.81 16.55
C MET A 559 -21.39 11.30 16.24
N ILE A 560 -21.83 11.66 15.02
CA ILE A 560 -22.25 13.03 14.69
C ILE A 560 -23.37 13.47 15.65
N GLN A 561 -24.37 12.62 15.86
CA GLN A 561 -25.48 12.89 16.78
C GLN A 561 -25.00 13.07 18.23
N LEU A 562 -24.01 12.29 18.67
CA LEU A 562 -23.45 12.38 20.02
C LEU A 562 -22.63 13.65 20.25
N LEU A 563 -21.88 14.10 19.23
CA LEU A 563 -20.97 15.25 19.34
C LEU A 563 -21.67 16.59 19.14
N HIS A 564 -22.84 16.60 18.50
CA HIS A 564 -23.60 17.84 18.30
C HIS A 564 -24.15 18.36 19.63
N SER A 565 -23.73 19.57 20.02
CA SER A 565 -24.07 20.18 21.32
C SER A 565 -25.05 21.36 21.18
N GLY A 566 -25.66 21.54 20.00
CA GLY A 566 -26.57 22.64 19.68
C GLY A 566 -28.07 22.32 19.85
N THR A 567 -28.89 23.37 19.81
CA THR A 567 -30.37 23.32 19.83
C THR A 567 -30.98 22.76 18.55
N ASP A 568 -30.29 22.92 17.41
CA ASP A 568 -30.67 22.36 16.12
C ASP A 568 -30.03 20.97 15.93
N LEU A 569 -30.75 19.92 16.36
CA LEU A 569 -30.29 18.54 16.17
C LEU A 569 -30.16 18.21 14.67
N PRO A 570 -29.01 17.66 14.22
CA PRO A 570 -28.88 17.22 12.84
C PRO A 570 -29.90 16.13 12.51
N PRO A 571 -30.34 16.00 11.24
CA PRO A 571 -31.38 15.04 10.87
C PRO A 571 -31.06 13.61 11.34
N SER A 572 -31.94 13.02 12.14
CA SER A 572 -31.71 11.72 12.81
C SER A 572 -32.80 10.67 12.54
N GLY A 573 -33.69 10.92 11.57
CA GLY A 573 -34.77 10.00 11.21
C GLY A 573 -34.31 8.76 10.45
N ALA A 574 -35.11 7.68 10.53
CA ALA A 574 -34.90 6.45 9.75
C ALA A 574 -34.90 6.72 8.23
N TRP A 575 -35.76 7.64 7.77
CA TRP A 575 -35.82 8.07 6.38
C TRP A 575 -34.52 8.73 5.93
N PHE A 576 -34.06 9.74 6.67
CA PHE A 576 -32.78 10.42 6.40
C PHE A 576 -31.61 9.42 6.39
N THR A 577 -31.54 8.56 7.41
CA THR A 577 -30.46 7.56 7.52
C THR A 577 -30.46 6.60 6.33
N THR A 578 -31.64 6.16 5.88
CA THR A 578 -31.76 5.29 4.72
C THR A 578 -31.29 5.98 3.44
N CYS A 579 -31.76 7.20 3.16
CA CYS A 579 -31.33 7.97 1.99
C CYS A 579 -29.82 8.27 2.01
N TYR A 580 -29.30 8.63 3.19
CA TYR A 580 -27.87 8.88 3.40
C TYR A 580 -27.02 7.62 3.14
N LEU A 581 -27.44 6.46 3.66
CA LEU A 581 -26.73 5.19 3.42
C LEU A 581 -26.78 4.78 1.94
N VAL A 582 -27.90 4.98 1.25
CA VAL A 582 -28.00 4.74 -0.20
C VAL A 582 -27.03 5.61 -0.97
N ALA A 583 -26.96 6.91 -0.65
CA ALA A 583 -26.00 7.84 -1.26
C ALA A 583 -24.54 7.42 -1.00
N ALA A 584 -24.20 7.09 0.24
CA ALA A 584 -22.85 6.65 0.62
C ALA A 584 -22.43 5.36 -0.10
N VAL A 585 -23.31 4.36 -0.15
CA VAL A 585 -23.05 3.10 -0.88
C VAL A 585 -22.91 3.37 -2.38
N ALA A 586 -23.80 4.18 -2.98
CA ALA A 586 -23.74 4.52 -4.39
C ALA A 586 -22.41 5.20 -4.75
N GLN A 587 -21.96 6.16 -3.95
CA GLN A 587 -20.68 6.85 -4.13
C GLN A 587 -19.52 5.86 -4.10
N VAL A 588 -19.41 5.01 -3.06
CA VAL A 588 -18.31 4.05 -2.91
C VAL A 588 -18.29 3.03 -4.06
N VAL A 589 -19.46 2.54 -4.48
CA VAL A 589 -19.57 1.62 -5.63
C VAL A 589 -19.03 2.27 -6.90
N ILE A 590 -19.40 3.52 -7.17
CA ILE A 590 -18.88 4.26 -8.33
C ILE A 590 -17.36 4.42 -8.22
N LEU A 591 -16.84 4.84 -7.07
CA LEU A 591 -15.42 5.08 -6.88
C LEU A 591 -14.57 3.82 -7.00
N LEU A 592 -14.98 2.71 -6.40
CA LEU A 592 -14.25 1.44 -6.49
C LEU A 592 -14.27 0.87 -7.91
N TRP A 593 -15.36 1.06 -8.64
CA TRP A 593 -15.44 0.67 -10.06
C TRP A 593 -14.52 1.53 -10.93
N VAL A 594 -14.59 2.86 -10.78
CA VAL A 594 -13.72 3.79 -11.51
C VAL A 594 -12.25 3.54 -11.16
N CYS A 595 -11.92 3.23 -9.91
CA CYS A 595 -10.56 2.94 -9.44
C CYS A 595 -9.92 1.78 -10.23
N GLN A 596 -10.61 0.64 -10.34
CA GLN A 596 -10.09 -0.52 -11.08
C GLN A 596 -9.84 -0.21 -12.56
N TRP A 597 -10.73 0.55 -13.18
CA TRP A 597 -10.57 0.97 -14.57
C TRP A 597 -9.46 2.02 -14.74
N LEU A 598 -9.39 3.01 -13.85
CA LEU A 598 -8.45 4.12 -13.95
C LEU A 598 -7.01 3.63 -13.76
N VAL A 599 -6.74 2.83 -12.71
CA VAL A 599 -5.39 2.31 -12.43
C VAL A 599 -4.88 1.46 -13.58
N SER A 600 -5.72 0.56 -14.11
CA SER A 600 -5.35 -0.28 -15.28
C SER A 600 -5.14 0.53 -16.55
N TRP A 601 -5.95 1.57 -16.79
CA TRP A 601 -5.79 2.46 -17.94
C TRP A 601 -4.53 3.32 -17.85
N MET A 602 -4.21 3.85 -16.67
CA MET A 602 -2.99 4.64 -16.44
C MET A 602 -1.74 3.78 -16.64
N TRP A 603 -1.73 2.59 -16.04
CA TRP A 603 -0.63 1.64 -16.19
C TRP A 603 -0.36 1.33 -17.66
N ALA A 604 -1.41 1.01 -18.43
CA ALA A 604 -1.30 0.71 -19.85
C ALA A 604 -0.83 1.89 -20.73
N ARG A 605 -0.94 3.13 -20.23
CA ARG A 605 -0.44 4.34 -20.92
C ARG A 605 0.96 4.76 -20.49
N GLY A 606 1.59 3.99 -19.61
CA GLY A 606 2.92 4.32 -19.10
C GLY A 606 2.91 5.41 -18.02
N THR A 607 1.77 5.69 -17.38
CA THR A 607 1.67 6.65 -16.28
C THR A 607 1.61 5.89 -14.96
N ASP A 608 2.48 6.22 -14.01
CA ASP A 608 2.47 5.60 -12.68
C ASP A 608 1.17 5.95 -11.92
N PRO A 609 0.32 4.96 -11.60
CA PRO A 609 -0.93 5.18 -10.89
C PRO A 609 -0.73 5.72 -9.47
N ASP A 610 0.42 5.45 -8.82
CA ASP A 610 0.71 5.98 -7.48
C ASP A 610 0.71 7.52 -7.46
N ASN A 611 1.08 8.15 -8.57
CA ASN A 611 1.21 9.60 -8.71
C ASN A 611 -0.07 10.28 -9.18
N ALA A 612 -1.03 9.52 -9.73
CA ALA A 612 -2.08 10.10 -10.56
C ALA A 612 -3.48 9.57 -10.28
N ALA A 613 -3.65 8.30 -9.89
CA ALA A 613 -4.97 7.70 -9.72
C ALA A 613 -5.69 8.24 -8.48
N ILE A 614 -4.99 8.33 -7.34
CA ILE A 614 -5.58 8.80 -6.07
C ILE A 614 -6.13 10.23 -6.19
N PRO A 615 -5.40 11.23 -6.74
CA PRO A 615 -5.93 12.59 -6.93
C PRO A 615 -7.28 12.63 -7.65
N TYR A 616 -7.40 11.90 -8.78
CA TYR A 616 -8.65 11.85 -9.54
C TYR A 616 -9.78 11.17 -8.76
N LEU A 617 -9.49 10.08 -8.06
CA LEU A 617 -10.50 9.33 -7.31
C LEU A 617 -11.02 10.12 -6.11
N THR A 618 -10.14 10.81 -5.38
CA THR A 618 -10.55 11.64 -4.24
C THR A 618 -11.33 12.85 -4.69
N ALA A 619 -10.92 13.53 -5.77
CA ALA A 619 -11.66 14.68 -6.28
C ALA A 619 -13.02 14.29 -6.85
N LEU A 620 -13.10 13.16 -7.57
CA LEU A 620 -14.38 12.59 -7.99
C LEU A 620 -15.26 12.23 -6.78
N GLY A 621 -14.64 11.67 -5.73
CA GLY A 621 -15.31 11.35 -4.47
C GLY A 621 -15.86 12.58 -3.77
N ASP A 622 -15.10 13.68 -3.74
CA ASP A 622 -15.51 14.94 -3.15
C ASP A 622 -16.73 15.53 -3.87
N LEU A 623 -16.68 15.56 -5.21
CA LEU A 623 -17.77 16.08 -6.03
C LEU A 623 -19.02 15.22 -5.90
N LEU A 624 -18.89 13.90 -6.10
CA LEU A 624 -20.02 12.98 -6.02
C LEU A 624 -20.65 12.95 -4.63
N GLY A 625 -19.83 12.87 -3.58
CA GLY A 625 -20.32 12.84 -2.21
C GLY A 625 -21.07 14.11 -1.82
N THR A 626 -20.55 15.28 -2.21
CA THR A 626 -21.20 16.57 -1.96
C THR A 626 -22.54 16.69 -2.71
N VAL A 627 -22.56 16.33 -3.99
CA VAL A 627 -23.77 16.39 -4.82
C VAL A 627 -24.83 15.40 -4.31
N LEU A 628 -24.45 14.16 -4.03
CA LEU A 628 -25.38 13.14 -3.53
C LEU A 628 -25.92 13.51 -2.15
N LEU A 629 -25.08 14.04 -1.26
CA LEU A 629 -25.51 14.51 0.05
C LEU A 629 -26.52 15.66 -0.08
N PHE A 630 -26.25 16.63 -0.95
CA PHE A 630 -27.17 17.75 -1.17
C PHE A 630 -28.53 17.27 -1.71
N LEU A 631 -28.55 16.30 -2.63
CA LEU A 631 -29.78 15.68 -3.12
C LEU A 631 -30.55 14.94 -2.01
N VAL A 632 -29.85 14.26 -1.09
CA VAL A 632 -30.48 13.62 0.08
C VAL A 632 -31.18 14.65 0.95
N PHE A 633 -30.53 15.79 1.24
CA PHE A 633 -31.14 16.85 2.04
C PHE A 633 -32.37 17.46 1.35
N ILE A 634 -32.30 17.71 0.04
CA ILE A 634 -33.46 18.19 -0.74
C ILE A 634 -34.61 17.17 -0.69
N ALA A 635 -34.32 15.88 -0.88
CA ALA A 635 -35.34 14.83 -0.88
C ALA A 635 -36.01 14.69 0.49
N VAL A 636 -35.23 14.75 1.58
CA VAL A 636 -35.76 14.65 2.95
C VAL A 636 -36.58 15.88 3.32
N ASP A 637 -36.16 17.08 2.93
CA ASP A 637 -36.91 18.33 3.14
C ASP A 637 -38.24 18.32 2.37
N SER A 638 -38.28 17.77 1.16
CA SER A 638 -39.50 17.69 0.35
C SER A 638 -40.61 16.80 0.92
N VAL A 639 -40.26 15.84 1.77
CA VAL A 639 -41.18 14.85 2.38
C VAL A 639 -41.52 15.20 3.82
N SER A 640 -40.73 16.03 4.49
CA SER A 640 -40.93 16.35 5.91
C SER A 640 -41.97 17.47 6.08
N ASP A 641 -43.08 17.17 6.77
CA ASP A 641 -44.15 18.16 7.07
C ASP A 641 -43.70 19.33 7.95
N LYS A 642 -42.56 19.17 8.66
CA LYS A 642 -41.83 20.27 9.26
C LYS A 642 -40.75 20.68 8.27
N LYS A 643 -40.65 21.96 7.91
CA LYS A 643 -39.43 22.52 7.30
C LYS A 643 -38.28 22.26 8.26
N ILE A 644 -37.55 21.16 8.09
CA ILE A 644 -36.56 20.71 9.07
C ILE A 644 -35.35 21.64 9.08
N LEU A 645 -35.18 22.55 8.12
CA LEU A 645 -33.88 23.24 7.95
C LEU A 645 -33.91 24.71 7.48
N THR A 646 -34.98 25.51 7.65
CA THR A 646 -34.93 26.92 7.21
C THR A 646 -34.54 27.91 8.32
N SER A 647 -33.27 28.33 8.25
CA SER A 647 -32.58 29.48 8.87
C SER A 647 -32.48 29.56 10.40
N PRO A 648 -31.29 29.88 10.95
CA PRO A 648 -31.20 30.29 12.34
C PRO A 648 -31.97 31.60 12.51
N THR A 649 -32.92 31.63 13.45
CA THR A 649 -33.44 32.89 13.97
C THR A 649 -32.26 33.67 14.57
N LYS A 650 -32.18 34.98 14.28
CA LYS A 650 -31.12 35.93 14.67
C LYS A 650 -30.78 36.00 16.18
N HIS A 651 -31.34 35.14 17.04
CA HIS A 651 -31.16 35.16 18.49
C HIS A 651 -30.05 34.23 19.03
N ASP A 652 -29.60 33.21 18.28
CA ASP A 652 -28.62 32.24 18.80
C ASP A 652 -27.14 32.57 18.51
N VAL A 653 -26.86 33.69 17.83
CA VAL A 653 -25.48 34.15 17.55
C VAL A 653 -24.75 34.56 18.83
N HIS A 654 -25.47 34.96 19.89
CA HIS A 654 -24.84 35.49 21.11
C HIS A 654 -24.35 34.43 22.11
N ILE A 655 -24.85 33.19 22.08
CA ILE A 655 -24.46 32.16 23.07
C ILE A 655 -23.22 31.36 22.62
N ARG A 656 -23.00 31.18 21.31
CA ARG A 656 -21.79 30.51 20.79
C ARG A 656 -20.51 31.35 20.95
N ALA A 657 -20.64 32.66 21.22
CA ALA A 657 -19.53 33.59 21.43
C ALA A 657 -18.89 33.52 22.84
N PHE A 658 -19.47 32.76 23.79
CA PHE A 658 -19.02 32.79 25.19
C PHE A 658 -17.77 31.93 25.48
N VAL A 659 -17.38 31.06 24.54
CA VAL A 659 -16.09 30.36 24.56
C VAL A 659 -15.24 30.95 23.44
N GLY A 660 -14.29 31.83 23.80
CA GLY A 660 -13.48 32.54 22.81
C GLY A 660 -12.78 31.59 21.82
N PRO A 661 -12.56 32.02 20.55
CA PRO A 661 -11.97 31.19 19.50
C PRO A 661 -10.63 30.57 19.93
N HIS A 662 -9.86 31.25 20.77
CA HIS A 662 -8.61 30.74 21.35
C HIS A 662 -8.79 29.50 22.25
N PHE A 663 -9.85 29.42 23.06
CA PHE A 663 -10.07 28.28 23.94
C PHE A 663 -10.54 27.04 23.17
N MET A 664 -11.32 27.25 22.10
CA MET A 664 -11.70 26.18 21.16
C MET A 664 -10.50 25.68 20.35
N LEU A 665 -9.62 26.58 19.90
CA LEU A 665 -8.36 26.21 19.24
C LEU A 665 -7.46 25.36 20.14
N ILE A 666 -7.35 25.69 21.43
CA ILE A 666 -6.57 24.88 22.39
C ILE A 666 -7.16 23.47 22.52
N ARG A 667 -8.49 23.34 22.69
CA ARG A 667 -9.15 22.03 22.73
C ARG A 667 -8.97 21.25 21.44
N PHE A 668 -9.06 21.92 20.30
CA PHE A 668 -8.80 21.34 18.99
C PHE A 668 -7.38 20.76 18.89
N PHE A 669 -6.35 21.54 19.26
CA PHE A 669 -4.96 21.06 19.22
C PHE A 669 -4.69 19.93 20.20
N VAL A 670 -5.36 19.92 21.36
CA VAL A 670 -5.30 18.79 22.30
C VAL A 670 -5.91 17.53 21.68
N VAL A 671 -7.10 17.61 21.08
CA VAL A 671 -7.75 16.47 20.40
C VAL A 671 -6.87 15.97 19.25
N LEU A 672 -6.34 16.89 18.43
CA LEU A 672 -5.43 16.56 17.33
C LEU A 672 -4.17 15.85 17.84
N ALA A 673 -3.53 16.35 18.90
CA ALA A 673 -2.36 15.72 19.51
C ALA A 673 -2.67 14.34 20.10
N THR A 674 -3.84 14.15 20.71
CA THR A 674 -4.29 12.85 21.21
C THR A 674 -4.52 11.87 20.06
N MET A 675 -5.17 12.30 18.97
CA MET A 675 -5.37 11.45 17.79
C MET A 675 -4.04 11.07 17.12
N ILE A 676 -3.11 12.02 16.96
CA ILE A 676 -1.77 11.75 16.43
C ILE A 676 -1.05 10.71 17.29
N SER A 677 -1.10 10.86 18.62
CA SER A 677 -0.46 9.91 19.54
C SER A 677 -1.03 8.50 19.41
N PHE A 678 -2.36 8.39 19.29
CA PHE A 678 -3.04 7.11 19.10
C PHE A 678 -2.72 6.46 17.75
N VAL A 679 -2.70 7.25 16.68
CA VAL A 679 -2.35 6.84 15.33
C VAL A 679 -0.93 6.25 15.26
N CYS A 680 0.04 6.86 15.94
CA CYS A 680 1.40 6.33 16.01
C CYS A 680 1.48 4.96 16.73
N MET A 681 0.51 4.63 17.58
CA MET A 681 0.42 3.31 18.23
C MET A 681 -0.33 2.27 17.41
N LEU A 682 -1.09 2.69 16.39
CA LEU A 682 -2.02 1.83 15.65
C LEU A 682 -1.34 0.62 15.00
N PRO A 683 -0.19 0.75 14.31
CA PRO A 683 0.53 -0.41 13.78
C PRO A 683 0.87 -1.44 14.88
N LYS A 684 1.23 -1.00 16.09
CA LYS A 684 1.53 -1.92 17.20
C LYS A 684 0.29 -2.68 17.68
N ILE A 685 -0.85 -2.00 17.73
CA ILE A 685 -2.14 -2.61 18.11
C ILE A 685 -2.54 -3.68 17.08
N ILE A 686 -2.47 -3.35 15.79
CA ILE A 686 -2.79 -4.27 14.70
C ILE A 686 -1.85 -5.49 14.75
N ALA A 687 -0.54 -5.27 14.92
CA ALA A 687 0.43 -6.37 15.02
C ALA A 687 0.12 -7.29 16.21
N HIS A 688 -0.25 -6.72 17.36
CA HIS A 688 -0.62 -7.51 18.55
C HIS A 688 -1.88 -8.36 18.31
N ILE A 689 -2.90 -7.80 17.65
CA ILE A 689 -4.14 -8.52 17.32
C ILE A 689 -3.85 -9.67 16.34
N LEU A 690 -3.03 -9.42 15.33
CA LEU A 690 -2.64 -10.44 14.33
C LEU A 690 -1.69 -11.50 14.90
N SER A 691 -0.93 -11.19 15.96
CA SER A 691 -0.01 -12.13 16.61
C SER A 691 -0.65 -13.10 17.59
N LYS A 692 -1.93 -12.94 17.96
CA LYS A 692 -2.60 -13.88 18.86
C LYS A 692 -2.91 -15.18 18.09
N PRO A 693 -2.28 -16.32 18.44
CA PRO A 693 -2.63 -17.59 17.83
C PRO A 693 -4.08 -17.95 18.22
N ASN A 694 -4.82 -18.51 17.26
CA ASN A 694 -6.07 -19.24 17.49
C ASN A 694 -5.87 -20.25 18.61
N LYS A 695 -6.22 -19.89 19.85
CA LYS A 695 -6.28 -20.81 21.00
C LYS A 695 -7.69 -21.35 21.25
N GLU A 696 -8.64 -21.04 20.38
CA GLU A 696 -10.02 -21.53 20.46
C GLU A 696 -10.35 -22.31 19.20
N LYS A 697 -9.90 -23.58 19.15
CA LYS A 697 -10.48 -24.68 18.36
C LYS A 697 -9.83 -25.99 18.83
N SER A 698 -10.02 -26.29 20.11
CA SER A 698 -9.83 -27.61 20.68
C SER A 698 -10.86 -27.79 21.80
N GLU A 699 -12.11 -28.04 21.40
CA GLU A 699 -13.10 -28.80 22.18
C GLU A 699 -13.83 -29.72 21.22
#